data_AF-A0A6M5YRZ8-F1
#
_entry.id   AF-A0A6M5YRZ8-F1
#
_cell.length_a   1.000
_cell.length_b   1.000
_cell.length_c   1.000
_cell.angle_alpha   90.00
_cell.angle_beta   90.00
_cell.angle_gamma   90.00
#
_symmetry.space_group_name_H-M   'P 1'
#
loop_
_entity.id
_entity.type
_entity.pdbx_description
1 polymer ?
#
loop_
_entity_poly.entity_id
_entity_poly.type
_entity_poly.pdbx_seq_one_letter_code
_entity_poly.pdbx_strand_id
1 'polypeptide(L)'
;MSRSTFPSRPVARKAGLHGRSNSLLRVSALAAVLGAFTLHGRHAAAQDAAEVVEAAKKNPTAIQKALAAGKDAGGKDNPSLKRLRVDGLETAGDKVKVTGVYIDTGAKPNGDAESQVGDAAKDLILKLLGGGKKALFSWDGVATVGAVDDKDKPKGEPTPHAALQTVANAAGSAGTRNDPRPADRVYLNGSEFGPGGDLVLTGYRADDAAIEAWLTGDGVKAIASNPAVRKKDGKPQVTFAVKEVKAWPLAASEIQKLLAGSKDVATQRLRADRAHFVYDGAEAKFVVTGARLGEDRLEEDPILDAIRRLWPDVLGGTKPVRIGLAFPAGVDDPAKDFRAAVAARPALDGVRVDPGAVFGPAGEFMPAGLQPGLTAAQKKDLNDAFQAVLKTRIARGDAAADRYKLLTVSPVSPDRMKVVPVNALKDELRKWAVRTRDDVRLSRLYFSDDPAALAQKHYAVAKDGGGLVLVYQVATPDDIKAVATEFNRLVLKYFPQGIAEVKLEGAPTPPAETGSKEPLLPGLTAEVRKIMAGDQKRWYGVLIERGSFDADDRYTLSGAVDTEAQNEELAALLKRLAGEPKWKDTYFKSPGGADLPPQAPKLAVIPMSQMLDRVQRVTPAYPALDGVQIVAVKYDDTAALVFEARTVGTVAPGAVAKLTDLLIKHPLYARRVIRPEQGAPKVRIKSIGGPKAADDQVANFSLATGAKLLAKADASAADKAAAKAWVDAGLLNYSNESAVWFLSAQYNFLYGDEDKTRRLELVRRDLYRVIDLEGPLAFNGPAQRRRRYEAAKDFQGAARNELEALCLECYRDVKDGAQPITLAEPKKDK
;
A
#
# COMPACT_ATOMS: atom_id res chain seq x y z
N MET A 1 17.35 -14.54 -54.83
CA MET A 1 17.85 -13.85 -56.04
C MET A 1 19.11 -13.08 -55.64
N SER A 2 20.12 -13.01 -56.54
CA SER A 2 21.49 -12.48 -56.33
C SER A 2 22.40 -13.35 -55.42
N ARG A 3 22.96 -14.49 -55.84
CA ARG A 3 24.06 -14.77 -56.81
C ARG A 3 25.37 -13.99 -56.54
N SER A 4 26.33 -14.67 -55.91
CA SER A 4 27.76 -14.60 -56.25
C SER A 4 28.44 -15.85 -55.69
N THR A 5 29.13 -16.57 -56.57
CA THR A 5 29.67 -17.92 -56.40
C THR A 5 31.08 -17.97 -56.98
N PHE A 6 31.99 -18.66 -56.27
CA PHE A 6 33.22 -19.34 -56.75
C PHE A 6 34.41 -18.48 -57.29
N PRO A 7 35.62 -19.05 -57.47
CA PRO A 7 36.24 -20.24 -56.85
C PRO A 7 37.73 -20.07 -56.43
N SER A 8 38.20 -21.06 -55.68
CA SER A 8 39.58 -21.53 -55.53
C SER A 8 40.36 -21.75 -56.85
N ARG A 9 41.67 -21.49 -56.86
CA ARG A 9 42.65 -22.02 -57.82
C ARG A 9 44.08 -22.17 -57.23
N PRO A 10 44.96 -23.00 -57.86
CA PRO A 10 46.02 -23.75 -57.19
C PRO A 10 47.46 -23.47 -57.69
N VAL A 11 48.39 -24.24 -57.10
CA VAL A 11 49.83 -24.50 -57.36
C VAL A 11 50.31 -24.42 -58.84
N ALA A 12 51.48 -23.78 -59.07
CA ALA A 12 52.71 -24.38 -59.70
C ALA A 12 53.66 -23.39 -60.43
N ARG A 13 54.97 -23.52 -60.13
CA ARG A 13 56.20 -23.47 -60.97
C ARG A 13 56.56 -22.26 -61.87
N LYS A 14 57.80 -21.73 -61.65
CA LYS A 14 59.02 -21.74 -62.53
C LYS A 14 60.05 -20.77 -61.90
N ALA A 15 61.33 -21.09 -61.63
CA ALA A 15 62.45 -21.62 -62.43
C ALA A 15 63.11 -20.59 -63.38
N GLY A 16 64.39 -20.32 -63.11
CA GLY A 16 65.38 -19.57 -63.94
C GLY A 16 66.50 -19.02 -63.05
N LEU A 17 67.64 -19.69 -62.78
CA LEU A 17 68.80 -20.18 -63.56
C LEU A 17 69.86 -19.13 -63.96
N HIS A 18 71.10 -19.45 -63.52
CA HIS A 18 72.45 -19.11 -64.00
C HIS A 18 73.13 -17.83 -63.46
N GLY A 19 74.44 -17.84 -63.08
CA GLY A 19 75.52 -18.74 -63.51
C GLY A 19 76.68 -18.97 -62.51
N ARG A 20 77.51 -19.95 -62.89
CA ARG A 20 78.76 -20.49 -62.30
C ARG A 20 79.86 -19.39 -62.21
N SER A 21 80.91 -19.46 -61.38
CA SER A 21 82.06 -20.40 -61.53
C SER A 21 83.10 -20.27 -60.40
N ASN A 22 83.70 -21.42 -60.07
CA ASN A 22 84.97 -21.74 -59.41
C ASN A 22 85.99 -20.63 -59.06
N SER A 23 86.57 -20.73 -57.87
CA SER A 23 88.01 -21.04 -57.72
C SER A 23 88.34 -21.55 -56.31
N LEU A 24 88.84 -22.79 -56.28
CA LEU A 24 89.58 -23.41 -55.18
C LEU A 24 91.01 -22.84 -55.18
N LEU A 25 91.54 -22.45 -54.01
CA LEU A 25 92.76 -22.99 -53.38
C LEU A 25 93.36 -22.06 -52.32
N ARG A 26 93.67 -22.68 -51.17
CA ARG A 26 94.73 -22.40 -50.18
C ARG A 26 94.63 -21.12 -49.34
N VAL A 27 94.29 -21.28 -48.05
CA VAL A 27 95.23 -21.07 -46.92
C VAL A 27 94.82 -22.00 -45.77
N SER A 28 95.51 -23.12 -45.64
CA SER A 28 95.46 -24.03 -44.49
C SER A 28 96.66 -23.69 -43.59
N ALA A 29 96.46 -22.97 -42.49
CA ALA A 29 97.41 -22.90 -41.34
C ALA A 29 96.97 -21.99 -40.17
N LEU A 30 95.74 -21.45 -40.11
CA LEU A 30 95.30 -20.56 -39.00
C LEU A 30 94.17 -21.12 -38.11
N ALA A 31 93.72 -22.36 -38.33
CA ALA A 31 92.59 -22.95 -37.60
C ALA A 31 92.97 -23.71 -36.31
N ALA A 32 94.24 -24.08 -36.13
CA ALA A 32 94.68 -24.86 -34.96
C ALA A 32 94.98 -24.00 -33.72
N VAL A 33 95.39 -22.73 -33.90
CA VAL A 33 95.70 -21.82 -32.77
C VAL A 33 94.44 -21.12 -32.23
N LEU A 34 93.42 -20.85 -33.07
CA LEU A 34 92.10 -20.39 -32.61
C LEU A 34 91.26 -21.51 -31.94
N GLY A 35 91.47 -22.77 -32.30
CA GLY A 35 90.85 -23.92 -31.61
C GLY A 35 91.33 -24.08 -30.16
N ALA A 36 92.63 -23.87 -29.90
CA ALA A 36 93.18 -24.03 -28.55
C ALA A 36 92.80 -22.90 -27.57
N PHE A 37 92.65 -21.66 -28.04
CA PHE A 37 92.20 -20.52 -27.22
C PHE A 37 90.68 -20.58 -26.90
N THR A 38 89.86 -21.08 -27.83
CA THR A 38 88.42 -21.26 -27.60
C THR A 38 88.11 -22.45 -26.68
N LEU A 39 88.93 -23.51 -26.71
CA LEU A 39 88.83 -24.65 -25.78
C LEU A 39 89.28 -24.29 -24.35
N HIS A 40 90.35 -23.52 -24.17
CA HIS A 40 90.77 -23.07 -22.83
C HIS A 40 89.78 -22.08 -22.20
N GLY A 41 89.18 -21.18 -22.99
CA GLY A 41 88.16 -20.25 -22.51
C GLY A 41 86.85 -20.95 -22.09
N ARG A 42 86.44 -22.01 -22.80
CA ARG A 42 85.25 -22.80 -22.46
C ARG A 42 85.43 -23.65 -21.20
N HIS A 43 86.63 -24.19 -20.97
CA HIS A 43 86.92 -24.91 -19.73
C HIS A 43 86.89 -24.00 -18.49
N ALA A 44 87.46 -22.80 -18.59
CA ALA A 44 87.41 -21.82 -17.49
C ALA A 44 85.97 -21.36 -17.19
N ALA A 45 85.17 -21.08 -18.23
CA ALA A 45 83.78 -20.68 -18.07
C ALA A 45 82.88 -21.79 -17.48
N ALA A 46 83.08 -23.05 -17.88
CA ALA A 46 82.37 -24.19 -17.30
C ALA A 46 82.76 -24.46 -15.84
N GLN A 47 84.03 -24.27 -15.48
CA GLN A 47 84.50 -24.36 -14.10
C GLN A 47 83.89 -23.23 -13.24
N ASP A 48 83.93 -21.98 -13.71
CA ASP A 48 83.28 -20.84 -13.05
C ASP A 48 81.78 -21.11 -12.81
N ALA A 49 81.08 -21.65 -13.82
CA ALA A 49 79.67 -22.01 -13.71
C ALA A 49 79.43 -23.11 -12.67
N ALA A 50 80.26 -24.17 -12.66
CA ALA A 50 80.17 -25.26 -11.69
C ALA A 50 80.41 -24.76 -10.25
N GLU A 51 81.40 -23.91 -10.05
CA GLU A 51 81.68 -23.36 -8.73
C GLU A 51 80.59 -22.38 -8.26
N VAL A 52 79.99 -21.59 -9.16
CA VAL A 52 78.83 -20.75 -8.84
C VAL A 52 77.64 -21.63 -8.42
N VAL A 53 77.36 -22.70 -9.14
CA VAL A 53 76.28 -23.65 -8.83
C VAL A 53 76.50 -24.32 -7.46
N GLU A 54 77.71 -24.80 -7.17
CA GLU A 54 78.03 -25.42 -5.88
C GLU A 54 77.97 -24.42 -4.71
N ALA A 55 78.37 -23.17 -4.92
CA ALA A 55 78.21 -22.11 -3.93
C ALA A 55 76.73 -21.76 -3.71
N ALA A 56 75.93 -21.72 -4.77
CA ALA A 56 74.51 -21.41 -4.72
C ALA A 56 73.71 -22.52 -4.02
N LYS A 57 74.04 -23.80 -4.25
CA LYS A 57 73.42 -24.96 -3.56
C LYS A 57 73.56 -24.91 -2.05
N LYS A 58 74.63 -24.28 -1.54
CA LYS A 58 74.84 -24.11 -0.09
C LYS A 58 73.99 -22.99 0.50
N ASN A 59 73.51 -22.06 -0.33
CA ASN A 59 72.84 -20.83 0.12
C ASN A 59 71.57 -20.46 -0.67
N PRO A 60 70.67 -21.39 -1.06
CA PRO A 60 69.50 -21.06 -1.88
C PRO A 60 68.55 -20.10 -1.16
N THR A 61 68.40 -20.24 0.15
CA THR A 61 67.61 -19.33 0.99
C THR A 61 68.18 -17.91 1.04
N ALA A 62 69.51 -17.76 1.01
CA ALA A 62 70.15 -16.44 1.02
C ALA A 62 69.93 -15.71 -0.32
N ILE A 63 69.98 -16.43 -1.44
CA ILE A 63 69.66 -15.91 -2.76
C ILE A 63 68.20 -15.43 -2.79
N GLN A 64 67.26 -16.28 -2.39
CA GLN A 64 65.84 -15.91 -2.40
C GLN A 64 65.54 -14.74 -1.44
N LYS A 65 66.16 -14.72 -0.26
CA LYS A 65 66.02 -13.60 0.70
C LYS A 65 66.54 -12.28 0.11
N ALA A 66 67.62 -12.32 -0.66
CA ALA A 66 68.15 -11.12 -1.31
C ALA A 66 67.25 -10.64 -2.46
N LEU A 67 66.71 -11.56 -3.27
CA LEU A 67 65.73 -11.23 -4.32
C LEU A 67 64.45 -10.61 -3.72
N ALA A 68 63.92 -11.22 -2.66
CA ALA A 68 62.74 -10.74 -1.94
C ALA A 68 62.95 -9.39 -1.23
N ALA A 69 64.20 -9.01 -0.94
CA ALA A 69 64.51 -7.67 -0.44
C ALA A 69 64.25 -6.58 -1.49
N GLY A 70 64.22 -6.95 -2.78
CA GLY A 70 63.98 -6.02 -3.88
C GLY A 70 65.09 -4.98 -4.01
N LYS A 71 66.34 -5.35 -3.73
CA LYS A 71 67.52 -4.49 -3.88
C LYS A 71 68.51 -5.10 -4.85
N ASP A 72 69.03 -4.31 -5.77
CA ASP A 72 70.04 -4.76 -6.72
C ASP A 72 71.42 -4.95 -6.05
N ALA A 73 72.41 -5.38 -6.84
CA ALA A 73 73.78 -5.55 -6.36
C ALA A 73 74.42 -4.25 -5.82
N GLY A 74 73.95 -3.07 -6.22
CA GLY A 74 74.36 -1.77 -5.70
C GLY A 74 73.62 -1.33 -4.43
N GLY A 75 72.63 -2.10 -3.98
CA GLY A 75 71.76 -1.75 -2.85
C GLY A 75 70.66 -0.75 -3.20
N LYS A 76 70.44 -0.45 -4.50
CA LYS A 76 69.34 0.39 -4.96
C LYS A 76 68.05 -0.42 -5.04
N ASP A 77 66.92 0.23 -4.81
CA ASP A 77 65.62 -0.43 -4.88
C ASP A 77 65.31 -0.87 -6.31
N ASN A 78 65.13 -2.17 -6.47
CA ASN A 78 64.68 -2.82 -7.69
C ASN A 78 63.57 -3.83 -7.34
N PRO A 79 62.31 -3.36 -7.24
CA PRO A 79 61.18 -4.20 -6.83
C PRO A 79 60.90 -5.35 -7.82
N SER A 80 61.38 -5.27 -9.06
CA SER A 80 61.22 -6.34 -10.04
C SER A 80 61.96 -7.62 -9.65
N LEU A 81 63.01 -7.53 -8.82
CA LEU A 81 63.71 -8.71 -8.29
C LEU A 81 62.81 -9.57 -7.38
N LYS A 82 61.82 -8.96 -6.71
CA LYS A 82 60.86 -9.69 -5.89
C LYS A 82 59.93 -10.59 -6.71
N ARG A 83 59.90 -10.43 -8.03
CA ARG A 83 59.06 -11.21 -8.95
C ARG A 83 59.76 -12.46 -9.47
N LEU A 84 61.02 -12.68 -9.09
CA LEU A 84 61.77 -13.87 -9.44
C LEU A 84 61.90 -14.79 -8.22
N ARG A 85 61.46 -16.04 -8.38
CA ARG A 85 61.76 -17.15 -7.47
C ARG A 85 62.83 -18.01 -8.09
N VAL A 86 63.89 -18.29 -7.34
CA VAL A 86 64.92 -19.25 -7.75
C VAL A 86 64.70 -20.57 -7.01
N ASP A 87 64.35 -21.61 -7.76
CA ASP A 87 64.15 -22.96 -7.23
C ASP A 87 65.46 -23.76 -7.21
N GLY A 88 66.35 -23.49 -8.16
CA GLY A 88 67.64 -24.15 -8.27
C GLY A 88 68.58 -23.47 -9.26
N LEU A 89 69.86 -23.83 -9.17
CA LEU A 89 70.87 -23.50 -10.15
C LEU A 89 71.56 -24.79 -10.58
N GLU A 90 71.71 -24.97 -11.89
CA GLU A 90 72.30 -26.15 -12.51
C GLU A 90 73.41 -25.74 -13.47
N THR A 91 74.38 -26.61 -13.71
CA THR A 91 75.37 -26.41 -14.77
C THR A 91 74.78 -26.86 -16.10
N ALA A 92 74.82 -25.99 -17.11
CA ALA A 92 74.44 -26.29 -18.49
C ALA A 92 75.57 -25.88 -19.43
N GLY A 93 76.58 -26.74 -19.55
CA GLY A 93 77.81 -26.44 -20.29
C GLY A 93 78.64 -25.36 -19.60
N ASP A 94 78.85 -24.23 -20.29
CA ASP A 94 79.57 -23.05 -19.80
C ASP A 94 78.65 -22.01 -19.13
N LYS A 95 77.38 -22.37 -18.87
CA LYS A 95 76.38 -21.50 -18.26
C LYS A 95 75.83 -22.06 -16.94
N VAL A 96 75.42 -21.14 -16.07
CA VAL A 96 74.59 -21.39 -14.90
C VAL A 96 73.14 -21.30 -15.34
N LYS A 97 72.47 -22.44 -15.46
CA LYS A 97 71.04 -22.50 -15.75
C LYS A 97 70.26 -22.24 -14.46
N VAL A 98 69.44 -21.20 -14.46
CA VAL A 98 68.54 -20.91 -13.35
C VAL A 98 67.21 -21.62 -13.60
N THR A 99 66.73 -22.34 -12.59
CA THR A 99 65.37 -22.89 -12.57
C THR A 99 64.53 -22.13 -11.56
N GLY A 100 63.27 -21.86 -11.90
CA GLY A 100 62.46 -20.98 -11.08
C GLY A 100 61.18 -20.53 -11.74
N VAL A 101 60.61 -19.45 -11.19
CA VAL A 101 59.43 -18.79 -11.75
C VAL A 101 59.64 -17.28 -11.76
N TYR A 102 59.30 -16.64 -12.87
CA TYR A 102 59.24 -15.20 -12.99
C TYR A 102 57.79 -14.75 -13.17
N ILE A 103 57.34 -13.80 -12.36
CA ILE A 103 56.04 -13.16 -12.49
C ILE A 103 56.20 -11.92 -13.38
N ASP A 104 55.83 -12.06 -14.64
CA ASP A 104 55.74 -10.93 -15.55
C ASP A 104 54.46 -10.14 -15.26
N THR A 105 54.59 -8.82 -15.20
CA THR A 105 53.44 -7.91 -15.01
C THR A 105 52.92 -7.34 -16.32
N GLY A 106 53.49 -7.75 -17.46
CA GLY A 106 53.12 -7.28 -18.79
C GLY A 106 53.45 -5.81 -19.07
N ALA A 107 54.13 -5.13 -18.14
CA ALA A 107 54.62 -3.78 -18.34
C ALA A 107 55.83 -3.84 -19.27
N LYS A 108 55.65 -3.52 -20.56
CA LYS A 108 56.75 -3.42 -21.54
C LYS A 108 57.76 -2.36 -21.07
N PRO A 109 58.94 -2.74 -20.55
CA PRO A 109 60.03 -1.81 -20.40
C PRO A 109 60.65 -1.62 -21.79
N ASN A 110 61.50 -0.62 -21.97
CA ASN A 110 62.30 -0.49 -23.19
C ASN A 110 63.34 -1.63 -23.29
N GLY A 111 62.90 -2.85 -23.65
CA GLY A 111 63.70 -4.08 -23.76
C GLY A 111 62.99 -5.31 -23.16
N ASP A 112 63.50 -6.52 -23.41
CA ASP A 112 62.99 -7.76 -22.80
C ASP A 112 63.05 -7.63 -21.27
N ALA A 113 61.92 -7.51 -20.59
CA ALA A 113 61.85 -7.35 -19.12
C ALA A 113 62.60 -8.47 -18.38
N GLU A 114 62.59 -9.67 -18.97
CA GLU A 114 63.34 -10.83 -18.53
C GLU A 114 64.86 -10.61 -18.60
N SER A 115 65.36 -9.83 -19.57
CA SER A 115 66.79 -9.45 -19.65
C SER A 115 67.19 -8.46 -18.55
N GLN A 116 66.34 -7.48 -18.23
CA GLN A 116 66.65 -6.45 -17.22
C GLN A 116 66.59 -7.00 -15.79
N VAL A 117 65.59 -7.83 -15.49
CA VAL A 117 65.51 -8.52 -14.20
C VAL A 117 66.58 -9.61 -14.12
N GLY A 118 66.82 -10.31 -15.23
CA GLY A 118 67.87 -11.32 -15.34
C GLY A 118 69.27 -10.75 -15.05
N ASP A 119 69.63 -9.60 -15.63
CA ASP A 119 70.93 -8.98 -15.39
C ASP A 119 71.09 -8.50 -13.93
N ALA A 120 70.07 -7.82 -13.38
CA ALA A 120 70.10 -7.38 -11.99
C ALA A 120 70.13 -8.56 -11.01
N ALA A 121 69.39 -9.64 -11.30
CA ALA A 121 69.39 -10.86 -10.49
C ALA A 121 70.71 -11.60 -10.59
N LYS A 122 71.29 -11.71 -11.79
CA LYS A 122 72.62 -12.28 -12.03
C LYS A 122 73.68 -11.56 -11.20
N ASP A 123 73.74 -10.24 -11.30
CA ASP A 123 74.73 -9.44 -10.57
C ASP A 123 74.56 -9.58 -9.06
N LEU A 124 73.31 -9.63 -8.57
CA LEU A 124 73.02 -9.86 -7.17
C LEU A 124 73.46 -11.25 -6.70
N ILE A 125 73.18 -12.31 -7.49
CA ILE A 125 73.59 -13.69 -7.19
C ILE A 125 75.12 -13.79 -7.17
N LEU A 126 75.81 -13.25 -8.18
CA LEU A 126 77.28 -13.25 -8.24
C LEU A 126 77.91 -12.50 -7.07
N LYS A 127 77.32 -11.36 -6.67
CA LYS A 127 77.78 -10.60 -5.49
C LYS A 127 77.63 -11.42 -4.20
N LEU A 128 76.49 -12.10 -4.01
CA LEU A 128 76.24 -12.91 -2.81
C LEU A 128 77.18 -14.12 -2.71
N LEU A 129 77.60 -14.67 -3.85
CA LEU A 129 78.44 -15.87 -3.91
C LEU A 129 79.94 -15.56 -3.97
N GLY A 130 80.36 -14.31 -3.75
CA GLY A 130 81.76 -13.94 -3.56
C GLY A 130 82.45 -13.23 -4.73
N GLY A 131 81.69 -12.57 -5.62
CA GLY A 131 82.14 -11.43 -6.44
C GLY A 131 83.52 -11.56 -7.10
N GLY A 132 83.63 -12.37 -8.15
CA GLY A 132 84.86 -12.48 -8.96
C GLY A 132 84.77 -13.38 -10.20
N LYS A 133 83.66 -14.11 -10.37
CA LYS A 133 83.49 -15.14 -11.41
C LYS A 133 82.76 -14.59 -12.63
N LYS A 134 83.18 -14.98 -13.84
CA LYS A 134 82.54 -14.55 -15.10
C LYS A 134 81.57 -15.61 -15.63
N ALA A 135 80.71 -16.12 -14.75
CA ALA A 135 79.72 -17.11 -15.14
C ALA A 135 78.61 -16.48 -15.99
N LEU A 136 78.27 -17.12 -17.11
CA LEU A 136 77.13 -16.77 -17.94
C LEU A 136 75.87 -17.42 -17.37
N PHE A 137 74.75 -16.72 -17.36
CA PHE A 137 73.46 -17.25 -16.87
C PHE A 137 72.57 -17.63 -18.05
N SER A 138 71.82 -18.72 -17.92
CA SER A 138 70.70 -19.08 -18.80
C SER A 138 69.42 -19.08 -17.99
N TRP A 139 68.41 -18.40 -18.52
CA TRP A 139 67.08 -18.25 -17.90
C TRP A 139 66.05 -19.22 -18.50
N ASP A 140 66.45 -20.09 -19.42
CA ASP A 140 65.56 -21.03 -20.13
C ASP A 140 64.88 -22.05 -19.20
N GLY A 141 65.33 -22.17 -17.95
CA GLY A 141 64.72 -22.99 -16.91
C GLY A 141 63.71 -22.26 -16.01
N VAL A 142 63.50 -20.95 -16.22
CA VAL A 142 62.56 -20.13 -15.48
C VAL A 142 61.22 -20.12 -16.20
N ALA A 143 60.17 -20.58 -15.53
CA ALA A 143 58.82 -20.49 -16.06
C ALA A 143 58.28 -19.06 -15.88
N THR A 144 57.83 -18.45 -16.97
CA THR A 144 57.21 -17.12 -16.91
C THR A 144 55.69 -17.25 -16.78
N VAL A 145 55.12 -16.60 -15.77
CA VAL A 145 53.67 -16.46 -15.58
C VAL A 145 53.28 -15.00 -15.72
N GLY A 146 52.10 -14.71 -16.28
CA GLY A 146 51.61 -13.35 -16.50
C GLY A 146 52.16 -12.66 -17.75
N ALA A 147 52.89 -13.38 -18.61
CA ALA A 147 53.39 -12.81 -19.86
C ALA A 147 52.23 -12.37 -20.75
N VAL A 148 52.44 -11.27 -21.48
CA VAL A 148 51.52 -10.79 -22.52
C VAL A 148 52.24 -10.73 -23.87
N ASP A 149 51.50 -10.89 -24.97
CA ASP A 149 52.04 -10.72 -26.31
C ASP A 149 52.15 -9.24 -26.69
N ASP A 150 52.63 -8.96 -27.91
CA ASP A 150 52.79 -7.60 -28.41
C ASP A 150 51.47 -6.82 -28.52
N LYS A 151 50.33 -7.51 -28.43
CA LYS A 151 48.95 -6.97 -28.44
C LYS A 151 48.34 -6.93 -27.05
N ASP A 152 49.16 -7.05 -26.00
CA ASP A 152 48.79 -7.07 -24.59
C ASP A 152 47.82 -8.22 -24.23
N LYS A 153 47.76 -9.27 -25.06
CA LYS A 153 46.96 -10.46 -24.77
C LYS A 153 47.75 -11.42 -23.90
N PRO A 154 47.11 -12.06 -22.91
CA PRO A 154 47.77 -13.08 -22.09
C PRO A 154 48.42 -14.18 -22.95
N LYS A 155 49.69 -14.45 -22.67
CA LYS A 155 50.49 -15.53 -23.27
C LYS A 155 50.90 -16.50 -22.16
N GLY A 156 50.18 -17.62 -22.05
CA GLY A 156 50.42 -18.62 -21.00
C GLY A 156 49.56 -18.40 -19.77
N GLU A 157 50.03 -18.87 -18.62
CA GLU A 157 49.32 -18.80 -17.34
C GLU A 157 49.19 -17.34 -16.87
N PRO A 158 48.03 -16.90 -16.33
CA PRO A 158 47.87 -15.56 -15.78
C PRO A 158 48.74 -15.33 -14.54
N THR A 159 48.94 -14.07 -14.17
CA THR A 159 49.58 -13.72 -12.90
C THR A 159 48.81 -14.37 -11.73
N PRO A 160 49.48 -14.75 -10.64
CA PRO A 160 48.81 -15.44 -9.53
C PRO A 160 47.67 -14.63 -8.90
N HIS A 161 47.81 -13.31 -8.82
CA HIS A 161 46.76 -12.43 -8.32
C HIS A 161 45.54 -12.37 -9.27
N ALA A 162 45.75 -12.30 -10.59
CA ALA A 162 44.66 -12.30 -11.57
C ALA A 162 43.93 -13.66 -11.64
N ALA A 163 44.69 -14.76 -11.53
CA ALA A 163 44.14 -16.11 -11.39
C ALA A 163 43.22 -16.21 -10.16
N LEU A 164 43.71 -15.79 -8.98
CA LEU A 164 42.91 -15.85 -7.77
C LEU A 164 41.72 -14.86 -7.81
N GLN A 165 41.87 -13.69 -8.42
CA GLN A 165 40.75 -12.76 -8.64
C GLN A 165 39.67 -13.40 -9.52
N THR A 166 40.04 -14.18 -10.54
CA THR A 166 39.09 -14.92 -11.39
C THR A 166 38.30 -15.95 -10.58
N VAL A 167 38.97 -16.67 -9.68
CA VAL A 167 38.32 -17.60 -8.74
C VAL A 167 37.42 -16.84 -7.77
N ALA A 168 37.87 -15.69 -7.25
CA ALA A 168 37.06 -14.82 -6.39
C ALA A 168 35.77 -14.40 -7.11
N ASN A 169 35.88 -14.06 -8.39
CA ASN A 169 34.74 -13.69 -9.21
C ASN A 169 33.79 -14.87 -9.47
N ALA A 170 34.30 -16.07 -9.67
CA ALA A 170 33.46 -17.27 -9.79
C ALA A 170 32.72 -17.54 -8.48
N ALA A 171 33.41 -17.50 -7.33
CA ALA A 171 32.81 -17.68 -6.01
C ALA A 171 31.76 -16.61 -5.70
N GLY A 172 32.04 -15.34 -6.01
CA GLY A 172 31.09 -14.24 -5.84
C GLY A 172 29.85 -14.38 -6.72
N SER A 173 29.98 -14.93 -7.94
CA SER A 173 28.84 -15.13 -8.85
C SER A 173 27.85 -16.19 -8.37
N ALA A 174 28.31 -17.16 -7.55
CA ALA A 174 27.46 -18.21 -6.99
C ALA A 174 26.59 -17.74 -5.82
N GLY A 175 26.91 -16.59 -5.20
CA GLY A 175 26.16 -16.03 -4.08
C GLY A 175 24.86 -15.33 -4.51
N THR A 176 23.81 -15.45 -3.69
CA THR A 176 22.56 -14.72 -3.89
C THR A 176 22.68 -13.27 -3.41
N ARG A 177 21.74 -12.38 -3.77
CA ARG A 177 21.72 -10.99 -3.29
C ARG A 177 21.65 -10.88 -1.76
N ASN A 178 20.99 -11.85 -1.12
CA ASN A 178 20.78 -11.90 0.33
C ASN A 178 21.86 -12.70 1.06
N ASP A 179 22.77 -13.33 0.32
CA ASP A 179 23.90 -14.10 0.84
C ASP A 179 25.18 -13.30 0.56
N PRO A 180 25.93 -12.87 1.58
CA PRO A 180 27.09 -12.00 1.37
C PRO A 180 28.05 -12.65 0.38
N ARG A 181 28.25 -12.06 -0.80
CA ARG A 181 29.26 -12.45 -1.79
C ARG A 181 30.64 -12.04 -1.28
N PRO A 182 31.34 -12.85 -0.48
CA PRO A 182 32.49 -12.36 0.29
C PRO A 182 33.65 -12.08 -0.66
N ALA A 183 33.80 -12.94 -1.67
CA ALA A 183 34.86 -12.87 -2.67
C ALA A 183 34.77 -11.63 -3.59
N ASP A 184 33.61 -10.98 -3.73
CA ASP A 184 33.49 -9.70 -4.47
C ASP A 184 34.14 -8.53 -3.71
N ARG A 185 34.40 -8.70 -2.40
CA ARG A 185 35.00 -7.70 -1.51
C ARG A 185 36.50 -7.92 -1.33
N VAL A 186 37.14 -8.44 -2.38
CA VAL A 186 38.59 -8.63 -2.50
C VAL A 186 39.06 -8.00 -3.80
N TYR A 187 40.17 -7.26 -3.70
CA TYR A 187 40.90 -6.74 -4.85
C TYR A 187 42.37 -7.11 -4.70
N LEU A 188 42.83 -8.10 -5.45
CA LEU A 188 44.25 -8.45 -5.51
C LEU A 188 44.89 -7.70 -6.65
N ASN A 189 45.96 -6.95 -6.38
CA ASN A 189 46.61 -6.08 -7.37
C ASN A 189 48.11 -6.32 -7.54
N GLY A 190 48.66 -7.30 -6.84
CA GLY A 190 50.05 -7.66 -6.96
C GLY A 190 50.36 -9.06 -6.47
N SER A 191 51.46 -9.59 -6.98
CA SER A 191 52.01 -10.88 -6.59
C SER A 191 53.53 -10.82 -6.66
N GLU A 192 54.20 -11.25 -5.59
CA GLU A 192 55.65 -11.30 -5.48
C GLU A 192 56.09 -12.55 -4.69
N PHE A 193 57.39 -12.77 -4.55
CA PHE A 193 57.95 -13.88 -3.79
C PHE A 193 58.57 -13.38 -2.48
N GLY A 194 58.20 -14.04 -1.38
CA GLY A 194 58.75 -13.78 -0.05
C GLY A 194 60.17 -14.34 0.13
N PRO A 195 60.80 -14.10 1.29
CA PRO A 195 62.14 -14.59 1.59
C PRO A 195 62.28 -16.13 1.57
N GLY A 196 61.18 -16.86 1.77
CA GLY A 196 61.13 -18.32 1.67
C GLY A 196 60.83 -18.84 0.27
N GLY A 197 60.59 -17.95 -0.69
CA GLY A 197 60.07 -18.28 -2.03
C GLY A 197 58.58 -18.63 -2.01
N ASP A 198 57.88 -18.36 -0.91
CA ASP A 198 56.43 -18.40 -0.83
C ASP A 198 55.82 -17.30 -1.70
N LEU A 199 54.65 -17.58 -2.28
CA LEU A 199 53.93 -16.60 -3.08
C LEU A 199 53.24 -15.60 -2.13
N VAL A 200 53.57 -14.32 -2.25
CA VAL A 200 52.94 -13.23 -1.51
C VAL A 200 51.95 -12.52 -2.44
N LEU A 201 50.67 -12.58 -2.10
CA LEU A 201 49.61 -11.86 -2.81
C LEU A 201 49.27 -10.57 -2.06
N THR A 202 49.28 -9.44 -2.77
CA THR A 202 49.02 -8.11 -2.21
C THR A 202 47.73 -7.53 -2.78
N GLY A 203 47.10 -6.63 -2.03
CA GLY A 203 45.84 -6.03 -2.42
C GLY A 203 45.05 -5.48 -1.25
N TYR A 204 43.73 -5.53 -1.38
CA TYR A 204 42.76 -5.05 -0.42
C TYR A 204 41.68 -6.10 -0.18
N ARG A 205 41.19 -6.18 1.06
CA ARG A 205 40.01 -6.97 1.41
C ARG A 205 39.14 -6.21 2.41
N ALA A 206 37.85 -6.51 2.45
CA ALA A 206 37.05 -6.04 3.57
C ALA A 206 37.49 -6.73 4.88
N ASP A 207 37.33 -6.01 5.99
CA ASP A 207 37.50 -6.52 7.34
C ASP A 207 36.31 -7.45 7.70
N ASP A 208 36.34 -8.66 7.14
CA ASP A 208 35.28 -9.67 7.25
C ASP A 208 35.90 -11.07 7.35
N ALA A 209 35.56 -11.79 8.42
CA ALA A 209 36.09 -13.13 8.71
C ALA A 209 35.74 -14.17 7.62
N ALA A 210 34.59 -14.03 6.94
CA ALA A 210 34.22 -14.94 5.86
C ALA A 210 35.14 -14.79 4.64
N ILE A 211 35.63 -13.57 4.38
CA ILE A 211 36.59 -13.29 3.32
C ILE A 211 37.95 -13.88 3.67
N GLU A 212 38.39 -13.73 4.91
CA GLU A 212 39.65 -14.30 5.39
C GLU A 212 39.65 -15.83 5.33
N ALA A 213 38.57 -16.46 5.81
CA ALA A 213 38.37 -17.89 5.71
C ALA A 213 38.36 -18.37 4.26
N TRP A 214 37.70 -17.63 3.36
CA TRP A 214 37.73 -17.93 1.93
C TRP A 214 39.15 -17.82 1.35
N LEU A 215 39.87 -16.72 1.61
CA LEU A 215 41.23 -16.49 1.10
C LEU A 215 42.19 -17.60 1.54
N THR A 216 42.21 -17.91 2.84
CA THR A 216 43.11 -18.90 3.45
C THR A 216 42.70 -20.36 3.23
N GLY A 217 41.44 -20.60 2.85
CA GLY A 217 40.88 -21.92 2.57
C GLY A 217 40.80 -22.20 1.08
N ASP A 218 39.64 -21.91 0.49
CA ASP A 218 39.34 -22.25 -0.90
C ASP A 218 40.13 -21.41 -1.91
N GLY A 219 40.48 -20.17 -1.57
CA GLY A 219 41.38 -19.34 -2.35
C GLY A 219 42.77 -19.98 -2.51
N VAL A 220 43.38 -20.42 -1.41
CA VAL A 220 44.66 -21.16 -1.43
C VAL A 220 44.55 -22.44 -2.26
N LYS A 221 43.47 -23.22 -2.10
CA LYS A 221 43.27 -24.45 -2.89
C LYS A 221 43.18 -24.16 -4.39
N ALA A 222 42.48 -23.08 -4.76
CA ALA A 222 42.23 -22.75 -6.15
C ALA A 222 43.48 -22.25 -6.87
N ILE A 223 44.41 -21.60 -6.16
CA ILE A 223 45.68 -21.14 -6.74
C ILE A 223 46.81 -22.18 -6.64
N ALA A 224 46.60 -23.29 -5.93
CA ALA A 224 47.62 -24.31 -5.64
C ALA A 224 48.26 -24.97 -6.88
N SER A 225 47.61 -24.91 -8.04
CA SER A 225 48.13 -25.42 -9.32
C SER A 225 48.96 -24.40 -10.10
N ASN A 226 48.92 -23.12 -9.72
CA ASN A 226 49.68 -22.09 -10.43
C ASN A 226 51.20 -22.32 -10.23
N PRO A 227 52.03 -22.23 -11.30
CA PRO A 227 53.47 -22.49 -11.21
C PRO A 227 54.20 -21.67 -10.15
N ALA A 228 53.75 -20.44 -9.89
CA ALA A 228 54.31 -19.57 -8.86
C ALA A 228 54.07 -20.08 -7.43
N VAL A 229 53.17 -21.04 -7.21
CA VAL A 229 52.90 -21.56 -5.87
C VAL A 229 53.83 -22.72 -5.56
N ARG A 230 54.76 -22.48 -4.64
CA ARG A 230 55.61 -23.54 -4.09
C ARG A 230 54.78 -24.44 -3.17
N LYS A 231 55.07 -25.75 -3.19
CA LYS A 231 54.52 -26.71 -2.22
C LYS A 231 55.61 -27.14 -1.25
N LYS A 232 55.33 -27.05 0.04
CA LYS A 232 56.17 -27.60 1.12
C LYS A 232 55.34 -28.61 1.89
N ASP A 233 55.84 -29.84 1.99
CA ASP A 233 55.12 -30.97 2.60
C ASP A 233 53.72 -31.19 2.00
N GLY A 234 53.61 -31.01 0.67
CA GLY A 234 52.35 -31.10 -0.08
C GLY A 234 51.40 -29.89 0.08
N LYS A 235 51.71 -28.92 0.96
CA LYS A 235 50.88 -27.75 1.23
C LYS A 235 51.33 -26.52 0.41
N PRO A 236 50.41 -25.82 -0.27
CA PRO A 236 50.68 -24.55 -0.92
C PRO A 236 51.28 -23.53 0.06
N GLN A 237 52.33 -22.84 -0.36
CA GLN A 237 52.97 -21.76 0.41
C GLN A 237 52.52 -20.42 -0.18
N VAL A 238 51.43 -19.88 0.36
CA VAL A 238 50.83 -18.61 -0.07
C VAL A 238 50.60 -17.73 1.16
N THR A 239 51.06 -16.49 1.07
CA THR A 239 50.90 -15.45 2.09
C THR A 239 50.04 -14.33 1.52
N PHE A 240 49.02 -13.89 2.27
CA PHE A 240 48.17 -12.76 1.88
C PHE A 240 48.60 -11.49 2.60
N ALA A 241 49.33 -10.62 1.91
CA ALA A 241 49.67 -9.28 2.36
C ALA A 241 48.62 -8.26 1.87
N VAL A 242 47.35 -8.53 2.18
CA VAL A 242 46.21 -7.70 1.79
C VAL A 242 45.87 -6.69 2.89
N LYS A 243 45.68 -5.43 2.52
CA LYS A 243 45.27 -4.36 3.44
C LYS A 243 43.78 -4.51 3.76
N GLU A 244 43.46 -4.55 5.05
CA GLU A 244 42.09 -4.58 5.54
C GLU A 244 41.41 -3.21 5.40
N VAL A 245 40.14 -3.25 5.01
CA VAL A 245 39.30 -2.08 4.80
C VAL A 245 38.03 -2.25 5.63
N LYS A 246 37.90 -1.47 6.72
CA LYS A 246 36.80 -1.58 7.69
C LYS A 246 35.41 -1.46 7.07
N ALA A 247 35.25 -0.58 6.09
CA ALA A 247 34.01 -0.40 5.34
C ALA A 247 34.33 -0.49 3.85
N TRP A 248 33.95 -1.60 3.21
CA TRP A 248 34.22 -1.82 1.78
C TRP A 248 33.46 -0.79 0.94
N PRO A 249 34.13 0.20 0.32
CA PRO A 249 33.45 1.36 -0.27
C PRO A 249 32.70 1.02 -1.56
N LEU A 250 33.02 -0.12 -2.18
CA LEU A 250 32.54 -0.53 -3.49
C LEU A 250 31.51 -1.66 -3.43
N ALA A 251 30.80 -1.79 -2.32
CA ALA A 251 29.69 -2.74 -2.23
C ALA A 251 28.57 -2.32 -3.19
N ALA A 252 27.88 -3.31 -3.79
CA ALA A 252 26.76 -3.05 -4.70
C ALA A 252 25.67 -2.19 -4.05
N SER A 253 25.45 -2.31 -2.74
CA SER A 253 24.52 -1.47 -1.97
C SER A 253 24.94 0.00 -1.91
N GLU A 254 26.24 0.31 -1.78
CA GLU A 254 26.72 1.69 -1.78
C GLU A 254 26.60 2.31 -3.17
N ILE A 255 26.91 1.54 -4.21
CA ILE A 255 26.70 1.97 -5.59
C ILE A 255 25.21 2.18 -5.87
N GLN A 256 24.33 1.31 -5.36
CA GLN A 256 22.89 1.50 -5.50
C GLN A 256 22.39 2.80 -4.87
N LYS A 257 22.91 3.18 -3.69
CA LYS A 257 22.59 4.47 -3.06
C LYS A 257 23.02 5.65 -3.94
N LEU A 258 24.20 5.57 -4.58
CA LEU A 258 24.64 6.59 -5.54
C LEU A 258 23.71 6.70 -6.75
N LEU A 259 23.36 5.55 -7.36
CA LEU A 259 22.48 5.51 -8.53
C LEU A 259 21.10 6.09 -8.20
N ALA A 260 20.52 5.70 -7.06
CA ALA A 260 19.23 6.20 -6.58
C ALA A 260 19.27 7.69 -6.22
N GLY A 261 20.41 8.21 -5.77
CA GLY A 261 20.62 9.63 -5.45
C GLY A 261 20.94 10.53 -6.64
N SER A 262 21.08 9.96 -7.86
CA SER A 262 21.35 10.74 -9.07
C SER A 262 20.21 11.71 -9.38
N LYS A 263 20.52 12.85 -10.02
CA LYS A 263 19.48 13.76 -10.56
C LYS A 263 18.97 13.32 -11.93
N ASP A 264 19.72 12.45 -12.60
CA ASP A 264 19.35 11.88 -13.89
C ASP A 264 18.46 10.65 -13.70
N VAL A 265 17.28 10.68 -14.33
CA VAL A 265 16.28 9.61 -14.22
C VAL A 265 16.77 8.33 -14.90
N ALA A 266 17.54 8.42 -15.99
CA ALA A 266 18.09 7.23 -16.66
C ALA A 266 19.05 6.47 -15.73
N THR A 267 19.86 7.21 -14.96
CA THR A 267 20.73 6.65 -13.91
C THR A 267 19.92 6.01 -12.77
N GLN A 268 18.85 6.67 -12.29
CA GLN A 268 17.98 6.11 -11.24
C GLN A 268 17.26 4.81 -11.67
N ARG A 269 17.14 4.57 -12.98
CA ARG A 269 16.59 3.34 -13.58
C ARG A 269 17.60 2.18 -13.64
N LEU A 270 18.79 2.35 -13.08
CA LEU A 270 19.77 1.28 -12.92
C LEU A 270 19.68 0.67 -11.51
N ARG A 271 19.81 -0.66 -11.45
CA ARG A 271 19.94 -1.40 -10.20
C ARG A 271 21.27 -2.14 -10.16
N ALA A 272 22.15 -1.80 -9.24
CA ALA A 272 23.40 -2.53 -9.01
C ALA A 272 23.14 -3.83 -8.22
N ASP A 273 23.38 -4.98 -8.85
CA ASP A 273 23.28 -6.30 -8.23
C ASP A 273 24.62 -6.83 -7.78
N ARG A 274 25.70 -6.43 -8.46
CA ARG A 274 27.05 -6.89 -8.19
C ARG A 274 28.07 -5.81 -8.54
N ALA A 275 29.14 -5.76 -7.77
CA ALA A 275 30.26 -4.87 -8.00
C ALA A 275 31.54 -5.60 -7.61
N HIS A 276 32.47 -5.77 -8.56
CA HIS A 276 33.62 -6.65 -8.37
C HIS A 276 34.79 -6.26 -9.30
N PHE A 277 36.00 -6.71 -8.96
CA PHE A 277 37.19 -6.50 -9.79
C PHE A 277 37.43 -7.70 -10.71
N VAL A 278 37.65 -7.43 -11.99
CA VAL A 278 38.05 -8.41 -13.01
C VAL A 278 39.38 -7.99 -13.63
N TYR A 279 40.06 -8.93 -14.29
CA TYR A 279 41.26 -8.65 -15.05
C TYR A 279 40.97 -8.78 -16.55
N ASP A 280 41.36 -7.76 -17.32
CA ASP A 280 41.40 -7.80 -18.78
C ASP A 280 42.86 -7.73 -19.22
N GLY A 281 43.44 -8.88 -19.54
CA GLY A 281 44.89 -9.02 -19.65
C GLY A 281 45.59 -8.78 -18.31
N ALA A 282 46.53 -7.85 -18.29
CA ALA A 282 47.26 -7.43 -17.08
C ALA A 282 46.57 -6.27 -16.34
N GLU A 283 45.54 -5.64 -16.91
CA GLU A 283 44.88 -4.49 -16.32
C GLU A 283 43.67 -4.90 -15.46
N ALA A 284 43.59 -4.33 -14.26
CA ALA A 284 42.41 -4.46 -13.42
C ALA A 284 41.27 -3.57 -13.95
N LYS A 285 40.06 -4.10 -13.93
CA LYS A 285 38.82 -3.39 -14.25
C LYS A 285 37.80 -3.61 -13.13
N PHE A 286 37.18 -2.55 -12.64
CA PHE A 286 36.06 -2.62 -11.71
C PHE A 286 34.75 -2.67 -12.50
N VAL A 287 33.93 -3.69 -12.28
CA VAL A 287 32.71 -3.92 -13.05
C VAL A 287 31.48 -3.90 -12.14
N VAL A 288 30.50 -3.08 -12.53
CA VAL A 288 29.17 -3.04 -11.93
C VAL A 288 28.20 -3.73 -12.87
N THR A 289 27.45 -4.72 -12.37
CA THR A 289 26.39 -5.40 -13.12
C THR A 289 25.06 -5.29 -12.39
N GLY A 290 23.97 -5.42 -13.14
CA GLY A 290 22.64 -5.60 -12.55
C GLY A 290 21.52 -5.42 -13.56
N ALA A 291 20.47 -4.69 -13.20
CA ALA A 291 19.27 -4.51 -14.02
C ALA A 291 19.10 -3.06 -14.50
N ARG A 292 18.36 -2.89 -15.60
CA ARG A 292 18.02 -1.59 -16.18
C ARG A 292 16.55 -1.57 -16.60
N LEU A 293 15.85 -0.48 -16.25
CA LEU A 293 14.51 -0.17 -16.72
C LEU A 293 14.57 0.83 -17.87
N GLY A 294 13.86 0.56 -18.96
CA GLY A 294 13.80 1.42 -20.14
C GLY A 294 15.10 1.50 -20.94
N GLU A 295 15.01 2.11 -22.12
CA GLU A 295 16.11 2.23 -23.09
C GLU A 295 16.69 3.65 -23.17
N ASP A 296 16.45 4.49 -22.16
CA ASP A 296 16.94 5.88 -22.12
C ASP A 296 18.46 5.93 -22.26
N ARG A 297 18.98 6.86 -23.07
CA ARG A 297 20.42 7.03 -23.24
C ARG A 297 21.10 7.26 -21.88
N LEU A 298 22.06 6.41 -21.56
CA LEU A 298 22.82 6.51 -20.32
C LEU A 298 24.03 7.43 -20.54
N GLU A 299 24.17 8.44 -19.69
CA GLU A 299 25.40 9.21 -19.56
C GLU A 299 26.32 8.51 -18.57
N GLU A 300 27.30 7.76 -19.06
CA GLU A 300 28.16 6.94 -18.21
C GLU A 300 29.15 7.79 -17.40
N ASP A 301 29.72 8.85 -17.97
CA ASP A 301 30.80 9.62 -17.34
C ASP A 301 30.44 10.15 -15.93
N PRO A 302 29.26 10.76 -15.68
CA PRO A 302 28.88 11.18 -14.34
C PRO A 302 28.79 10.02 -13.33
N ILE A 303 28.37 8.83 -13.78
CA ILE A 303 28.26 7.62 -12.96
C ILE A 303 29.65 7.11 -12.62
N LEU A 304 30.52 7.00 -13.64
CA LEU A 304 31.91 6.56 -13.46
C LEU A 304 32.65 7.48 -12.49
N ASP A 305 32.47 8.79 -12.62
CA ASP A 305 33.06 9.77 -11.70
C ASP A 305 32.53 9.67 -10.27
N ALA A 306 31.22 9.44 -10.10
CA ALA A 306 30.64 9.21 -8.79
C ALA A 306 31.21 7.94 -8.14
N ILE A 307 31.38 6.85 -8.91
CA ILE A 307 31.98 5.61 -8.42
C ILE A 307 33.46 5.82 -8.06
N ARG A 308 34.24 6.56 -8.86
CA ARG A 308 35.65 6.88 -8.55
C ARG A 308 35.80 7.57 -7.19
N ARG A 309 34.83 8.43 -6.82
CA ARG A 309 34.83 9.14 -5.52
C ARG A 309 34.57 8.24 -4.33
N LEU A 310 34.00 7.05 -4.50
CA LEU A 310 33.83 6.09 -3.40
C LEU A 310 35.16 5.55 -2.91
N TRP A 311 36.14 5.39 -3.80
CA TRP A 311 37.48 4.89 -3.42
C TRP A 311 38.59 5.55 -4.22
N PRO A 312 38.93 6.82 -3.94
CA PRO A 312 39.89 7.60 -4.73
C PRO A 312 41.27 6.95 -4.81
N ASP A 313 41.73 6.33 -3.73
CA ASP A 313 43.06 5.69 -3.65
C ASP A 313 43.22 4.53 -4.64
N VAL A 314 42.13 3.79 -4.92
CA VAL A 314 42.14 2.60 -5.78
C VAL A 314 41.66 2.95 -7.19
N LEU A 315 40.59 3.74 -7.31
CA LEU A 315 39.95 4.04 -8.60
C LEU A 315 40.45 5.34 -9.25
N GLY A 316 41.02 6.27 -8.48
CA GLY A 316 41.46 7.59 -8.93
C GLY A 316 42.98 7.81 -8.94
N GLY A 317 43.77 6.77 -8.67
CA GLY A 317 45.24 6.85 -8.64
C GLY A 317 45.88 7.18 -10.00
N THR A 318 47.21 7.30 -10.02
CA THR A 318 48.01 7.64 -11.22
C THR A 318 47.89 6.62 -12.36
N LYS A 319 47.47 5.39 -12.05
CA LYS A 319 47.01 4.37 -13.01
C LYS A 319 45.56 4.00 -12.64
N PRO A 320 44.56 4.75 -13.14
CA PRO A 320 43.18 4.54 -12.71
C PRO A 320 42.69 3.16 -13.16
N VAL A 321 42.13 2.39 -12.23
CA VAL A 321 41.40 1.16 -12.56
C VAL A 321 40.24 1.52 -13.48
N ARG A 322 40.15 0.85 -14.62
CA ARG A 322 39.03 1.08 -15.56
C ARG A 322 37.73 0.68 -14.88
N ILE A 323 36.69 1.49 -15.01
CA ILE A 323 35.36 1.16 -14.50
C ILE A 323 34.50 0.77 -15.71
N GLY A 324 33.79 -0.34 -15.63
CA GLY A 324 32.82 -0.76 -16.63
C GLY A 324 31.43 -0.92 -16.03
N LEU A 325 30.44 -0.37 -16.73
CA LEU A 325 29.03 -0.61 -16.44
C LEU A 325 28.54 -1.72 -17.38
N ALA A 326 28.19 -2.87 -16.81
CA ALA A 326 27.73 -4.04 -17.56
C ALA A 326 26.26 -4.33 -17.22
N PHE A 327 25.41 -3.35 -17.53
CA PHE A 327 23.96 -3.51 -17.49
C PHE A 327 23.48 -4.08 -18.83
N PRO A 328 22.57 -5.07 -18.82
CA PRO A 328 21.96 -5.55 -20.06
C PRO A 328 21.08 -4.46 -20.69
N ALA A 329 20.64 -4.69 -21.92
CA ALA A 329 19.60 -3.86 -22.55
C ALA A 329 18.38 -3.73 -21.62
N GLY A 330 17.75 -2.58 -21.58
CA GLY A 330 16.68 -2.30 -20.63
C GLY A 330 15.44 -3.17 -20.84
N VAL A 331 14.68 -3.42 -19.79
CA VAL A 331 13.31 -3.95 -19.94
C VAL A 331 12.32 -2.81 -19.97
N ASP A 332 11.26 -2.94 -20.76
CA ASP A 332 10.16 -1.98 -20.76
C ASP A 332 9.62 -1.76 -19.35
N ASP A 333 9.22 -0.53 -19.05
CA ASP A 333 8.57 -0.22 -17.78
C ASP A 333 7.26 -1.04 -17.67
N PRO A 334 7.12 -1.94 -16.66
CA PRO A 334 5.95 -2.78 -16.52
C PRO A 334 4.71 -2.02 -16.01
N ALA A 335 4.75 -0.69 -15.90
CA ALA A 335 3.67 0.15 -15.37
C ALA A 335 2.27 -0.19 -15.94
N LYS A 336 2.14 -0.45 -17.25
CA LYS A 336 0.83 -0.80 -17.87
C LYS A 336 0.25 -2.09 -17.29
N ASP A 337 1.02 -3.17 -17.32
CA ASP A 337 0.58 -4.47 -16.79
C ASP A 337 0.42 -4.42 -15.27
N PHE A 338 1.30 -3.68 -14.60
CA PHE A 338 1.25 -3.51 -13.15
C PHE A 338 0.01 -2.74 -12.71
N ARG A 339 -0.35 -1.66 -13.41
CA ARG A 339 -1.60 -0.92 -13.17
C ARG A 339 -2.82 -1.82 -13.37
N ALA A 340 -2.86 -2.63 -14.44
CA ALA A 340 -3.94 -3.58 -14.65
C ALA A 340 -4.04 -4.64 -13.53
N ALA A 341 -2.91 -5.18 -13.08
CA ALA A 341 -2.86 -6.13 -11.97
C ALA A 341 -3.30 -5.51 -10.64
N VAL A 342 -2.97 -4.23 -10.41
CA VAL A 342 -3.43 -3.45 -9.25
C VAL A 342 -4.95 -3.22 -9.32
N ALA A 343 -5.48 -2.79 -10.46
CA ALA A 343 -6.92 -2.55 -10.66
C ALA A 343 -7.76 -3.83 -10.48
N ALA A 344 -7.20 -5.00 -10.77
CA ALA A 344 -7.85 -6.29 -10.54
C ALA A 344 -7.93 -6.72 -9.06
N ARG A 345 -7.24 -6.03 -8.14
CA ARG A 345 -7.15 -6.40 -6.71
C ARG A 345 -7.89 -5.41 -5.81
N PRO A 346 -9.04 -5.78 -5.23
CA PRO A 346 -9.80 -4.88 -4.34
C PRO A 346 -9.03 -4.34 -3.13
N ALA A 347 -8.07 -5.09 -2.60
CA ALA A 347 -7.22 -4.64 -1.49
C ALA A 347 -6.34 -3.42 -1.84
N LEU A 348 -6.11 -3.18 -3.13
CA LEU A 348 -5.32 -2.07 -3.67
C LEU A 348 -6.19 -0.96 -4.29
N ASP A 349 -7.50 -0.94 -4.00
CA ASP A 349 -8.39 0.15 -4.38
C ASP A 349 -7.79 1.52 -3.98
N GLY A 350 -7.80 2.46 -4.92
CA GLY A 350 -7.17 3.79 -4.76
C GLY A 350 -5.68 3.87 -5.09
N VAL A 351 -5.02 2.76 -5.45
CA VAL A 351 -3.66 2.78 -6.00
C VAL A 351 -3.70 2.99 -7.51
N ARG A 352 -2.85 3.88 -8.03
CA ARG A 352 -2.59 4.07 -9.47
C ARG A 352 -1.09 3.97 -9.72
N VAL A 353 -0.67 3.10 -10.62
CA VAL A 353 0.75 2.97 -11.02
C VAL A 353 0.97 3.77 -12.30
N ASP A 354 1.82 4.79 -12.27
CA ASP A 354 2.12 5.63 -13.43
C ASP A 354 3.48 5.23 -14.04
N PRO A 355 3.71 5.47 -15.36
CA PRO A 355 5.01 5.26 -15.96
C PRO A 355 6.10 6.07 -15.27
N GLY A 356 7.31 5.56 -15.34
CA GLY A 356 8.47 6.23 -14.81
C GLY A 356 9.03 5.58 -13.56
N ALA A 357 8.93 4.27 -13.39
CA ALA A 357 9.53 3.58 -12.25
C ALA A 357 11.06 3.77 -12.20
N VAL A 358 11.63 3.70 -11.00
CA VAL A 358 13.08 3.74 -10.72
C VAL A 358 13.44 2.72 -9.64
N PHE A 359 14.72 2.58 -9.34
CA PHE A 359 15.19 1.82 -8.19
C PHE A 359 15.56 2.73 -7.01
N GLY A 360 15.16 2.32 -5.81
CA GLY A 360 15.51 3.02 -4.58
C GLY A 360 16.91 2.69 -4.05
N PRO A 361 17.31 3.29 -2.92
CA PRO A 361 18.63 3.10 -2.33
C PRO A 361 18.92 1.67 -1.87
N ALA A 362 17.89 0.88 -1.55
CA ALA A 362 18.01 -0.54 -1.24
C ALA A 362 17.76 -1.43 -2.48
N GLY A 363 17.71 -0.85 -3.69
CA GLY A 363 17.45 -1.55 -4.95
C GLY A 363 16.04 -2.14 -5.07
N GLU A 364 15.11 -1.62 -4.29
CA GLU A 364 13.68 -1.84 -4.40
C GLU A 364 13.11 -1.17 -5.65
N PHE A 365 12.11 -1.79 -6.27
CA PHE A 365 11.38 -1.21 -7.39
C PHE A 365 10.40 -0.15 -6.87
N MET A 366 10.59 1.11 -7.28
CA MET A 366 9.77 2.24 -6.85
C MET A 366 8.89 2.72 -8.01
N PRO A 367 7.63 2.22 -8.12
CA PRO A 367 6.69 2.74 -9.09
C PRO A 367 6.37 4.21 -8.83
N ALA A 368 6.16 4.97 -9.90
CA ALA A 368 5.52 6.27 -9.80
C ALA A 368 3.99 6.10 -9.67
N GLY A 369 3.30 7.13 -9.21
CA GLY A 369 1.84 7.18 -9.25
C GLY A 369 1.19 7.68 -7.97
N LEU A 370 0.01 7.14 -7.63
CA LEU A 370 -0.85 7.59 -6.53
C LEU A 370 -1.18 6.44 -5.58
N GLN A 371 -1.25 6.71 -4.29
CA GLN A 371 -1.66 5.72 -3.28
C GLN A 371 -2.57 6.32 -2.20
N PRO A 372 -3.43 5.52 -1.55
CA PRO A 372 -4.36 6.00 -0.52
C PRO A 372 -3.77 6.00 0.90
N GLY A 373 -2.46 5.74 1.06
CA GLY A 373 -1.81 5.51 2.35
C GLY A 373 -1.84 4.03 2.74
N LEU A 374 -0.99 3.22 2.10
CA LEU A 374 -1.03 1.76 2.20
C LEU A 374 -0.58 1.22 3.56
N THR A 375 -1.37 0.29 4.11
CA THR A 375 -1.00 -0.54 5.27
C THR A 375 0.08 -1.58 4.92
N ALA A 376 0.69 -2.22 5.91
CA ALA A 376 1.69 -3.27 5.68
C ALA A 376 1.14 -4.45 4.84
N ALA A 377 -0.11 -4.87 5.09
CA ALA A 377 -0.77 -5.90 4.31
C ALA A 377 -0.95 -5.49 2.84
N GLN A 378 -1.37 -4.24 2.59
CA GLN A 378 -1.53 -3.73 1.23
C GLN A 378 -0.20 -3.53 0.52
N LYS A 379 0.88 -3.17 1.23
CA LYS A 379 2.24 -3.15 0.66
C LYS A 379 2.66 -4.54 0.18
N LYS A 380 2.33 -5.59 0.93
CA LYS A 380 2.53 -6.98 0.51
C LYS A 380 1.68 -7.31 -0.73
N ASP A 381 0.41 -6.94 -0.75
CA ASP A 381 -0.47 -7.16 -1.92
C ASP A 381 0.02 -6.45 -3.18
N LEU A 382 0.60 -5.25 -3.03
CA LEU A 382 1.22 -4.49 -4.12
C LEU A 382 2.46 -5.22 -4.66
N ASN A 383 3.32 -5.73 -3.78
CA ASN A 383 4.46 -6.55 -4.16
C ASN A 383 4.02 -7.84 -4.86
N ASP A 384 3.01 -8.53 -4.34
CA ASP A 384 2.47 -9.76 -4.93
C ASP A 384 1.84 -9.50 -6.31
N ALA A 385 1.28 -8.30 -6.54
CA ALA A 385 0.77 -7.90 -7.84
C ALA A 385 1.90 -7.71 -8.85
N PHE A 386 2.99 -7.05 -8.43
CA PHE A 386 4.18 -6.89 -9.26
C PHE A 386 4.84 -8.23 -9.60
N GLN A 387 5.03 -9.11 -8.61
CA GLN A 387 5.61 -10.43 -8.82
C GLN A 387 4.76 -11.28 -9.77
N ALA A 388 3.44 -11.17 -9.71
CA ALA A 388 2.55 -11.83 -10.68
C ALA A 388 2.77 -11.31 -12.11
N VAL A 389 2.95 -9.99 -12.29
CA VAL A 389 3.28 -9.40 -13.59
C VAL A 389 4.62 -9.89 -14.11
N LEU A 390 5.65 -9.90 -13.27
CA LEU A 390 6.97 -10.42 -13.64
C LEU A 390 6.89 -11.89 -14.05
N LYS A 391 6.15 -12.73 -13.30
CA LYS A 391 5.94 -14.14 -13.64
C LYS A 391 5.30 -14.29 -15.02
N THR A 392 4.26 -13.51 -15.33
CA THR A 392 3.62 -13.52 -16.64
C THR A 392 4.56 -13.09 -17.76
N ARG A 393 5.38 -12.05 -17.54
CA ARG A 393 6.37 -11.57 -18.53
C ARG A 393 7.47 -12.61 -18.77
N ILE A 394 8.01 -13.21 -17.71
CA ILE A 394 9.04 -14.26 -17.80
C ILE A 394 8.49 -15.49 -18.53
N ALA A 395 7.24 -15.88 -18.26
CA ALA A 395 6.60 -17.05 -18.89
C ALA A 395 6.40 -16.91 -20.40
N ARG A 396 6.47 -15.69 -20.97
CA ARG A 396 6.42 -15.49 -22.44
C ARG A 396 7.65 -16.05 -23.14
N GLY A 397 8.77 -16.21 -22.43
CA GLY A 397 10.00 -16.80 -22.98
C GLY A 397 10.67 -15.99 -24.08
N ASP A 398 10.36 -14.70 -24.20
CA ASP A 398 10.98 -13.80 -25.17
C ASP A 398 12.42 -13.40 -24.75
N ALA A 399 13.12 -12.65 -25.60
CA ALA A 399 14.47 -12.17 -25.31
C ALA A 399 14.55 -11.21 -24.10
N ALA A 400 13.42 -10.72 -23.59
CA ALA A 400 13.36 -9.92 -22.38
C ALA A 400 13.15 -10.77 -21.11
N ALA A 401 12.72 -12.04 -21.22
CA ALA A 401 12.40 -12.90 -20.08
C ALA A 401 13.57 -13.02 -19.08
N ASP A 402 14.80 -13.27 -19.56
CA ASP A 402 15.97 -13.36 -18.68
C ASP A 402 16.31 -12.03 -17.99
N ARG A 403 16.00 -10.91 -18.64
CA ARG A 403 16.18 -9.57 -18.05
C ARG A 403 15.11 -9.26 -17.00
N TYR A 404 13.86 -9.69 -17.21
CA TYR A 404 12.80 -9.60 -16.20
C TYR A 404 13.07 -10.50 -14.98
N LYS A 405 13.76 -11.64 -15.14
CA LYS A 405 14.19 -12.47 -13.99
C LYS A 405 15.04 -11.68 -13.01
N LEU A 406 15.87 -10.75 -13.49
CA LEU A 406 16.65 -9.88 -12.61
C LEU A 406 15.74 -9.06 -11.70
N LEU A 407 14.57 -8.61 -12.15
CA LEU A 407 13.67 -7.80 -11.32
C LEU A 407 12.99 -8.57 -10.18
N THR A 408 12.95 -9.91 -10.23
CA THR A 408 12.22 -10.73 -9.23
C THR A 408 12.77 -10.60 -7.81
N VAL A 409 14.05 -10.25 -7.67
CA VAL A 409 14.71 -10.03 -6.36
C VAL A 409 14.53 -8.62 -5.81
N SER A 410 13.79 -7.74 -6.50
CA SER A 410 13.47 -6.39 -6.00
C SER A 410 12.12 -6.43 -5.28
N PRO A 411 12.07 -6.10 -3.98
CA PRO A 411 10.81 -5.76 -3.35
C PRO A 411 10.23 -4.49 -3.97
N VAL A 412 8.92 -4.30 -3.91
CA VAL A 412 8.26 -3.06 -4.35
C VAL A 412 8.16 -2.09 -3.16
N SER A 413 8.51 -0.82 -3.38
CA SER A 413 8.25 0.26 -2.41
C SER A 413 7.32 1.33 -2.99
N PRO A 414 6.23 1.70 -2.28
CA PRO A 414 5.33 2.77 -2.72
C PRO A 414 5.85 4.18 -2.40
N ASP A 415 7.08 4.35 -1.90
CA ASP A 415 7.55 5.64 -1.36
C ASP A 415 7.68 6.75 -2.41
N ARG A 416 7.76 6.40 -3.70
CA ARG A 416 7.70 7.37 -4.81
C ARG A 416 6.27 7.74 -5.22
N MET A 417 5.27 7.01 -4.75
CA MET A 417 3.87 7.25 -5.07
C MET A 417 3.32 8.36 -4.18
N LYS A 418 2.64 9.35 -4.78
CA LYS A 418 2.01 10.45 -4.05
C LYS A 418 0.81 9.95 -3.26
N VAL A 419 0.76 10.27 -1.96
CA VAL A 419 -0.40 9.97 -1.11
C VAL A 419 -1.58 10.89 -1.48
N VAL A 420 -2.75 10.30 -1.69
CA VAL A 420 -4.00 10.98 -2.07
C VAL A 420 -5.17 10.58 -1.16
N PRO A 421 -6.14 11.47 -0.90
CA PRO A 421 -7.21 11.25 0.08
C PRO A 421 -8.36 10.36 -0.44
N VAL A 422 -8.08 9.30 -1.18
CA VAL A 422 -9.10 8.40 -1.76
C VAL A 422 -9.92 7.70 -0.67
N ASN A 423 -9.28 7.30 0.45
CA ASN A 423 -9.98 6.70 1.59
C ASN A 423 -10.99 7.66 2.23
N ALA A 424 -10.61 8.94 2.41
CA ALA A 424 -11.51 9.95 2.97
C ALA A 424 -12.72 10.22 2.05
N LEU A 425 -12.48 10.25 0.73
CA LEU A 425 -13.54 10.35 -0.28
C LEU A 425 -14.51 9.16 -0.16
N LYS A 426 -13.98 7.92 -0.12
CA LYS A 426 -14.78 6.69 0.04
C LYS A 426 -15.62 6.71 1.32
N ASP A 427 -15.05 7.14 2.44
CA ASP A 427 -15.75 7.22 3.72
C ASP A 427 -16.86 8.27 3.71
N GLU A 428 -16.64 9.43 3.08
CA GLU A 428 -17.67 10.46 2.96
C GLU A 428 -18.81 10.03 2.02
N LEU A 429 -18.49 9.34 0.92
CA LEU A 429 -19.49 8.70 0.06
C LEU A 429 -20.34 7.68 0.82
N ARG A 430 -19.71 6.82 1.63
CA ARG A 430 -20.42 5.83 2.46
C ARG A 430 -21.33 6.51 3.47
N LYS A 431 -20.83 7.52 4.20
CA LYS A 431 -21.64 8.31 5.15
C LYS A 431 -22.81 8.99 4.46
N TRP A 432 -22.60 9.54 3.26
CA TRP A 432 -23.67 10.11 2.46
C TRP A 432 -24.73 9.05 2.07
N ALA A 433 -24.29 7.89 1.56
CA ALA A 433 -25.19 6.81 1.15
C ALA A 433 -26.04 6.34 2.34
N VAL A 434 -25.41 6.01 3.47
CA VAL A 434 -26.09 5.62 4.73
C VAL A 434 -27.10 6.67 5.19
N ARG A 435 -26.78 7.97 5.05
CA ARG A 435 -27.63 9.05 5.54
C ARG A 435 -28.81 9.37 4.61
N THR A 436 -28.65 9.17 3.30
CA THR A 436 -29.55 9.78 2.31
C THR A 436 -30.27 8.79 1.41
N ARG A 437 -29.79 7.55 1.28
CA ARG A 437 -30.28 6.57 0.30
C ARG A 437 -30.60 5.22 0.95
N ASP A 438 -31.53 4.50 0.34
CA ASP A 438 -31.83 3.12 0.69
C ASP A 438 -31.08 2.21 -0.28
N ASP A 439 -30.52 1.10 0.23
CA ASP A 439 -30.01 0.01 -0.60
C ASP A 439 -28.92 0.42 -1.62
N VAL A 440 -28.12 1.45 -1.32
CA VAL A 440 -26.97 1.85 -2.15
C VAL A 440 -25.71 1.16 -1.66
N ARG A 441 -25.13 0.31 -2.51
CA ARG A 441 -23.88 -0.40 -2.26
C ARG A 441 -22.74 0.26 -3.03
N LEU A 442 -21.68 0.64 -2.33
CA LEU A 442 -20.47 1.20 -2.93
C LEU A 442 -19.38 0.13 -2.98
N SER A 443 -19.37 -0.64 -4.07
CA SER A 443 -18.58 -1.86 -4.19
C SER A 443 -17.08 -1.59 -4.28
N ARG A 444 -16.64 -0.69 -5.17
CA ARG A 444 -15.21 -0.39 -5.39
C ARG A 444 -14.97 1.06 -5.76
N LEU A 445 -13.79 1.57 -5.40
CA LEU A 445 -13.31 2.88 -5.81
C LEU A 445 -11.83 2.76 -6.19
N TYR A 446 -11.54 2.77 -7.48
CA TYR A 446 -10.18 2.48 -7.99
C TYR A 446 -9.91 3.17 -9.32
N PHE A 447 -8.65 3.17 -9.74
CA PHE A 447 -8.25 3.73 -11.03
C PHE A 447 -8.32 2.67 -12.11
N SER A 448 -9.01 2.95 -13.22
CA SER A 448 -9.11 2.08 -14.39
C SER A 448 -8.64 2.80 -15.64
N ASP A 449 -7.86 2.12 -16.47
CA ASP A 449 -7.51 2.58 -17.82
C ASP A 449 -8.58 2.25 -18.85
N ASP A 450 -9.46 1.30 -18.53
CA ASP A 450 -10.53 0.85 -19.40
C ASP A 450 -11.85 0.84 -18.62
N PRO A 451 -12.53 1.99 -18.51
CA PRO A 451 -13.88 2.04 -17.96
C PRO A 451 -14.88 1.25 -18.81
N ALA A 452 -14.60 1.00 -20.10
CA ALA A 452 -15.52 0.29 -20.98
C ALA A 452 -15.59 -1.21 -20.66
N ALA A 453 -14.52 -1.80 -20.10
CA ALA A 453 -14.57 -3.14 -19.50
C ALA A 453 -15.59 -3.25 -18.33
N LEU A 454 -16.11 -2.12 -17.85
CA LEU A 454 -17.16 -2.04 -16.83
C LEU A 454 -18.55 -1.79 -17.40
N ALA A 455 -18.74 -1.87 -18.72
CA ALA A 455 -20.01 -1.57 -19.39
C ALA A 455 -21.21 -2.37 -18.86
N GLN A 456 -20.99 -3.56 -18.32
CA GLN A 456 -22.04 -4.38 -17.69
C GLN A 456 -22.38 -3.93 -16.26
N LYS A 457 -21.61 -3.06 -15.62
CA LYS A 457 -21.81 -2.66 -14.22
C LYS A 457 -22.38 -1.24 -14.14
N HIS A 458 -22.98 -0.91 -13.00
CA HIS A 458 -23.20 0.48 -12.67
C HIS A 458 -21.90 1.10 -12.16
N TYR A 459 -21.44 2.13 -12.86
CA TYR A 459 -20.24 2.86 -12.50
C TYR A 459 -20.40 4.35 -12.77
N ALA A 460 -19.56 5.15 -12.12
CA ALA A 460 -19.38 6.56 -12.41
C ALA A 460 -17.89 6.84 -12.56
N VAL A 461 -17.52 7.57 -13.61
CA VAL A 461 -16.16 8.06 -13.81
C VAL A 461 -16.11 9.49 -13.31
N ALA A 462 -15.11 9.78 -12.48
CA ALA A 462 -14.89 11.11 -11.96
C ALA A 462 -14.50 12.06 -13.10
N LYS A 463 -15.22 13.18 -13.24
CA LYS A 463 -14.81 14.27 -14.13
C LYS A 463 -13.47 14.82 -13.62
N ASP A 464 -12.48 14.90 -14.49
CA ASP A 464 -11.10 15.30 -14.16
C ASP A 464 -10.43 14.41 -13.08
N GLY A 465 -10.91 13.16 -12.92
CA GLY A 465 -10.41 12.24 -11.90
C GLY A 465 -9.28 11.32 -12.36
N GLY A 466 -8.66 11.57 -13.52
CA GLY A 466 -7.49 10.83 -13.99
C GLY A 466 -7.69 9.31 -14.05
N GLY A 467 -8.91 8.87 -14.43
CA GLY A 467 -9.30 7.45 -14.49
C GLY A 467 -9.91 6.89 -13.20
N LEU A 468 -10.21 7.71 -12.19
CA LEU A 468 -10.87 7.24 -10.96
C LEU A 468 -12.33 6.82 -11.25
N VAL A 469 -12.66 5.58 -10.93
CA VAL A 469 -13.97 4.97 -11.14
C VAL A 469 -14.57 4.52 -9.82
N LEU A 470 -15.84 4.86 -9.61
CA LEU A 470 -16.68 4.31 -8.56
C LEU A 470 -17.61 3.26 -9.16
N VAL A 471 -17.52 2.01 -8.69
CA VAL A 471 -18.46 0.94 -9.02
C VAL A 471 -19.45 0.81 -7.88
N TYR A 472 -20.73 0.81 -8.20
CA TYR A 472 -21.82 0.81 -7.22
C TYR A 472 -22.99 -0.06 -7.68
N GLN A 473 -23.93 -0.33 -6.79
CA GLN A 473 -25.21 -0.95 -7.09
C GLN A 473 -26.31 -0.18 -6.35
N VAL A 474 -27.48 -0.05 -6.96
CA VAL A 474 -28.62 0.71 -6.41
C VAL A 474 -29.93 -0.01 -6.65
N ALA A 475 -30.93 0.25 -5.80
CA ALA A 475 -32.26 -0.33 -5.95
C ALA A 475 -33.18 0.46 -6.91
N THR A 476 -32.90 1.75 -7.15
CA THR A 476 -33.75 2.62 -7.99
C THR A 476 -32.96 3.34 -9.08
N PRO A 477 -33.56 3.66 -10.25
CA PRO A 477 -32.90 4.44 -11.29
C PRO A 477 -32.48 5.85 -10.84
N ASP A 478 -33.27 6.48 -9.96
CA ASP A 478 -33.00 7.84 -9.47
C ASP A 478 -31.67 7.92 -8.70
N ASP A 479 -31.31 6.83 -8.03
CA ASP A 479 -30.07 6.75 -7.25
C ASP A 479 -28.82 6.70 -8.12
N ILE A 480 -28.92 6.23 -9.38
CA ILE A 480 -27.79 6.23 -10.33
C ILE A 480 -27.28 7.65 -10.52
N LYS A 481 -28.19 8.59 -10.82
CA LYS A 481 -27.84 10.00 -11.03
C LYS A 481 -27.37 10.65 -9.73
N ALA A 482 -27.98 10.29 -8.59
CA ALA A 482 -27.61 10.84 -7.30
C ALA A 482 -26.19 10.44 -6.88
N VAL A 483 -25.84 9.16 -7.02
CA VAL A 483 -24.48 8.64 -6.71
C VAL A 483 -23.45 9.32 -7.60
N ALA A 484 -23.70 9.43 -8.91
CA ALA A 484 -22.78 10.10 -9.83
C ALA A 484 -22.59 11.59 -9.49
N THR A 485 -23.67 12.28 -9.11
CA THR A 485 -23.62 13.70 -8.72
C THR A 485 -22.79 13.89 -7.45
N GLU A 486 -23.07 13.10 -6.42
CA GLU A 486 -22.33 13.18 -5.15
C GLU A 486 -20.87 12.78 -5.32
N PHE A 487 -20.59 11.74 -6.10
CA PHE A 487 -19.23 11.32 -6.41
C PHE A 487 -18.42 12.45 -7.04
N ASN A 488 -18.94 13.09 -8.09
CA ASN A 488 -18.26 14.21 -8.72
C ASN A 488 -18.09 15.42 -7.78
N ARG A 489 -19.09 15.72 -6.95
CA ARG A 489 -19.01 16.78 -5.93
C ARG A 489 -17.86 16.49 -4.93
N LEU A 490 -17.75 15.25 -4.46
CA LEU A 490 -16.71 14.84 -3.51
C LEU A 490 -15.33 14.76 -4.16
N VAL A 491 -15.24 14.31 -5.41
CA VAL A 491 -13.97 14.38 -6.16
C VAL A 491 -13.48 15.82 -6.22
N LEU A 492 -14.32 16.77 -6.60
CA LEU A 492 -13.93 18.19 -6.65
C LEU A 492 -13.50 18.73 -5.28
N LYS A 493 -14.16 18.28 -4.20
CA LYS A 493 -13.80 18.65 -2.82
C LYS A 493 -12.40 18.13 -2.42
N TYR A 494 -12.09 16.87 -2.72
CA TYR A 494 -10.85 16.22 -2.31
C TYR A 494 -9.69 16.42 -3.30
N PHE A 495 -10.01 16.74 -4.55
CA PHE A 495 -9.09 16.95 -5.66
C PHE A 495 -9.44 18.25 -6.40
N PRO A 496 -9.28 19.43 -5.77
CA PRO A 496 -9.69 20.70 -6.36
C PRO A 496 -8.92 21.06 -7.64
N GLN A 497 -7.72 20.50 -7.83
CA GLN A 497 -6.91 20.67 -9.03
C GLN A 497 -7.15 19.56 -10.08
N GLY A 498 -8.09 18.65 -9.82
CA GLY A 498 -8.23 17.40 -10.55
C GLY A 498 -7.10 16.41 -10.27
N ILE A 499 -7.18 15.26 -10.91
CA ILE A 499 -6.14 14.23 -10.93
C ILE A 499 -5.65 14.15 -12.37
N ALA A 500 -4.36 14.41 -12.57
CA ALA A 500 -3.76 14.37 -13.91
C ALA A 500 -4.03 13.03 -14.60
N GLU A 501 -4.53 13.10 -15.84
CA GLU A 501 -4.74 11.94 -16.69
C GLU A 501 -3.39 11.40 -17.18
N VAL A 502 -3.21 10.09 -17.12
CA VAL A 502 -2.02 9.43 -17.62
C VAL A 502 -2.42 8.61 -18.83
N LYS A 503 -2.21 9.17 -20.02
CA LYS A 503 -2.42 8.47 -21.28
C LYS A 503 -1.33 7.41 -21.45
N LEU A 504 -1.74 6.14 -21.39
CA LEU A 504 -0.89 5.02 -21.78
C LEU A 504 -1.05 4.82 -23.29
N GLU A 505 0.05 4.68 -24.03
CA GLU A 505 0.00 4.39 -25.46
C GLU A 505 -0.76 3.08 -25.74
N GLY A 506 -1.64 3.12 -26.75
CA GLY A 506 -2.47 1.99 -27.16
C GLY A 506 -3.64 1.66 -26.24
N ALA A 507 -4.11 2.61 -25.42
CA ALA A 507 -5.42 2.46 -24.76
C ALA A 507 -6.53 2.49 -25.82
N PRO A 508 -7.42 1.49 -25.88
CA PRO A 508 -8.52 1.47 -26.85
C PRO A 508 -9.47 2.65 -26.60
N THR A 509 -9.95 3.27 -27.68
CA THR A 509 -11.04 4.25 -27.62
C THR A 509 -12.26 3.57 -26.99
N PRO A 510 -12.96 4.19 -26.01
CA PRO A 510 -14.13 3.57 -25.39
C PRO A 510 -15.15 3.19 -26.48
N PRO A 511 -15.54 1.92 -26.63
CA PRO A 511 -16.67 1.56 -27.45
C PRO A 511 -17.93 2.26 -26.91
N ALA A 512 -18.87 2.58 -27.80
CA ALA A 512 -20.18 3.07 -27.40
C ALA A 512 -20.82 2.09 -26.39
N GLU A 513 -21.45 2.61 -25.32
CA GLU A 513 -22.18 1.81 -24.31
C GLU A 513 -23.23 0.93 -25.02
N THR A 514 -22.88 -0.31 -25.34
CA THR A 514 -23.71 -1.25 -26.10
C THR A 514 -24.11 -2.49 -25.28
N GLY A 515 -23.65 -2.58 -24.03
CA GLY A 515 -24.01 -3.66 -23.09
C GLY A 515 -25.23 -3.30 -22.23
N SER A 516 -26.10 -4.28 -21.97
CA SER A 516 -27.12 -4.15 -20.92
C SER A 516 -26.45 -4.08 -19.55
N LYS A 517 -26.69 -3.01 -18.79
CA LYS A 517 -26.19 -2.86 -17.42
C LYS A 517 -26.79 -3.94 -16.51
N GLU A 518 -26.05 -4.32 -15.47
CA GLU A 518 -26.48 -5.20 -14.39
C GLU A 518 -27.85 -4.76 -13.89
N PRO A 519 -28.74 -5.69 -13.52
CA PRO A 519 -30.03 -5.33 -12.99
C PRO A 519 -29.87 -4.54 -11.68
N LEU A 520 -30.81 -3.63 -11.44
CA LEU A 520 -30.92 -2.94 -10.16
C LEU A 520 -31.07 -3.96 -9.03
N LEU A 521 -30.60 -3.58 -7.84
CA LEU A 521 -30.83 -4.39 -6.64
C LEU A 521 -32.34 -4.54 -6.43
N PRO A 522 -32.83 -5.75 -6.09
CA PRO A 522 -34.19 -5.85 -5.58
C PRO A 522 -34.23 -5.02 -4.28
N GLY A 523 -35.20 -4.11 -4.10
CA GLY A 523 -35.22 -3.24 -2.91
C GLY A 523 -35.50 -4.03 -1.63
N LEU A 524 -34.46 -4.38 -0.86
CA LEU A 524 -34.59 -5.18 0.36
C LEU A 524 -35.22 -4.38 1.47
N THR A 525 -34.89 -3.09 1.60
CA THR A 525 -35.53 -2.20 2.57
C THR A 525 -37.03 -2.13 2.33
N ALA A 526 -37.46 -2.00 1.07
CA ALA A 526 -38.86 -1.94 0.69
C ALA A 526 -39.61 -3.25 1.01
N GLU A 527 -38.99 -4.41 0.77
CA GLU A 527 -39.57 -5.70 1.12
C GLU A 527 -39.74 -5.85 2.64
N VAL A 528 -38.75 -5.45 3.44
CA VAL A 528 -38.86 -5.50 4.90
C VAL A 528 -40.01 -4.60 5.39
N ARG A 529 -40.14 -3.37 4.86
CA ARG A 529 -41.27 -2.48 5.19
C ARG A 529 -42.62 -3.13 4.84
N LYS A 530 -42.73 -3.79 3.69
CA LYS A 530 -43.93 -4.51 3.27
C LYS A 530 -44.29 -5.67 4.21
N ILE A 531 -43.30 -6.49 4.61
CA ILE A 531 -43.50 -7.59 5.58
C ILE A 531 -44.03 -7.04 6.90
N MET A 532 -43.47 -5.93 7.39
CA MET A 532 -43.90 -5.30 8.63
C MET A 532 -45.31 -4.72 8.54
N ALA A 533 -45.65 -4.05 7.44
CA ALA A 533 -47.00 -3.53 7.21
C ALA A 533 -48.06 -4.64 7.17
N GLY A 534 -47.68 -5.85 6.73
CA GLY A 534 -48.55 -7.02 6.69
C GLY A 534 -48.87 -7.65 8.05
N ASP A 535 -48.01 -7.48 9.07
CA ASP A 535 -48.19 -8.03 10.42
C ASP A 535 -47.94 -6.97 11.50
N GLN A 536 -48.87 -6.00 11.56
CA GLN A 536 -48.83 -4.92 12.56
C GLN A 536 -49.06 -5.39 13.99
N LYS A 537 -49.45 -6.65 14.22
CA LYS A 537 -49.54 -7.21 15.58
C LYS A 537 -48.15 -7.48 16.13
N ARG A 538 -47.28 -8.06 15.30
CA ARG A 538 -45.89 -8.36 15.64
C ARG A 538 -44.98 -7.13 15.55
N TRP A 539 -45.12 -6.37 14.47
CA TRP A 539 -44.24 -5.23 14.15
C TRP A 539 -44.81 -3.88 14.60
N TYR A 540 -45.69 -3.89 15.60
CA TYR A 540 -46.23 -2.67 16.19
C TYR A 540 -45.10 -1.76 16.65
N GLY A 541 -45.11 -0.50 16.22
CA GLY A 541 -44.08 0.43 16.66
C GLY A 541 -42.72 0.23 16.00
N VAL A 542 -42.57 -0.55 14.93
CA VAL A 542 -41.30 -0.65 14.19
C VAL A 542 -41.28 0.30 13.00
N LEU A 543 -40.27 1.16 12.95
CA LEU A 543 -39.96 2.08 11.86
C LEU A 543 -38.63 1.68 11.23
N ILE A 544 -38.66 1.35 9.93
CA ILE A 544 -37.43 1.24 9.12
C ILE A 544 -37.23 2.54 8.36
N GLU A 545 -36.30 3.35 8.86
CA GLU A 545 -35.89 4.59 8.20
C GLU A 545 -35.10 4.26 6.94
N ARG A 546 -34.09 3.38 7.01
CA ARG A 546 -33.22 3.04 5.86
C ARG A 546 -32.54 1.68 6.00
N GLY A 547 -32.22 1.07 4.87
CA GLY A 547 -31.23 -0.01 4.76
C GLY A 547 -29.93 0.49 4.11
N SER A 548 -28.80 0.02 4.62
CA SER A 548 -27.48 0.49 4.18
C SER A 548 -26.39 -0.57 4.39
N PHE A 549 -25.26 -0.37 3.74
CA PHE A 549 -24.07 -1.22 3.89
C PHE A 549 -23.05 -0.54 4.80
N ASP A 550 -22.48 -1.31 5.73
CA ASP A 550 -21.43 -0.83 6.65
C ASP A 550 -20.05 -0.76 5.98
N ALA A 551 -19.01 -0.46 6.76
CA ALA A 551 -17.64 -0.35 6.24
C ALA A 551 -17.08 -1.68 5.70
N ASP A 552 -17.59 -2.81 6.24
CA ASP A 552 -17.28 -4.19 5.88
C ASP A 552 -18.22 -4.73 4.79
N ASP A 553 -19.04 -3.86 4.20
CA ASP A 553 -20.00 -4.18 3.15
C ASP A 553 -21.12 -5.14 3.59
N ARG A 554 -21.43 -5.17 4.90
CA ARG A 554 -22.56 -5.91 5.45
C ARG A 554 -23.81 -5.05 5.48
N TYR A 555 -24.92 -5.63 5.04
CA TYR A 555 -26.21 -4.95 5.04
C TYR A 555 -26.81 -4.86 6.46
N THR A 556 -27.35 -3.70 6.80
CA THR A 556 -28.06 -3.44 8.06
C THR A 556 -29.22 -2.47 7.88
N LEU A 557 -30.07 -2.37 8.90
CA LEU A 557 -31.22 -1.47 8.95
C LEU A 557 -31.05 -0.41 10.05
N SER A 558 -31.63 0.76 9.83
CA SER A 558 -31.70 1.87 10.78
C SER A 558 -33.14 2.37 10.94
N GLY A 559 -33.44 2.95 12.10
CA GLY A 559 -34.77 3.40 12.47
C GLY A 559 -35.06 3.26 13.96
N ALA A 560 -36.31 2.95 14.31
CA ALA A 560 -36.77 2.87 15.69
C ALA A 560 -37.68 1.65 15.93
N VAL A 561 -37.60 1.06 17.13
CA VAL A 561 -38.42 -0.06 17.59
C VAL A 561 -39.15 0.28 18.88
N ASP A 562 -40.27 -0.39 19.15
CA ASP A 562 -41.03 -0.23 20.40
C ASP A 562 -40.29 -0.87 21.59
N THR A 563 -39.71 -2.05 21.36
CA THR A 563 -39.01 -2.84 22.37
C THR A 563 -37.70 -3.42 21.83
N GLU A 564 -36.77 -3.77 22.71
CA GLU A 564 -35.49 -4.39 22.31
C GLU A 564 -35.69 -5.76 21.65
N ALA A 565 -36.69 -6.53 22.07
CA ALA A 565 -37.01 -7.83 21.49
C ALA A 565 -37.27 -7.75 19.97
N GLN A 566 -37.81 -6.62 19.49
CA GLN A 566 -38.04 -6.41 18.07
C GLN A 566 -36.73 -6.26 17.26
N ASN A 567 -35.62 -5.82 17.86
CA ASN A 567 -34.30 -5.84 17.21
C ASN A 567 -33.84 -7.30 16.96
N GLU A 568 -34.07 -8.19 17.92
CA GLU A 568 -33.73 -9.62 17.78
C GLU A 568 -34.60 -10.31 16.71
N GLU A 569 -35.91 -10.01 16.72
CA GLU A 569 -36.81 -10.51 15.69
C GLU A 569 -36.45 -9.98 14.29
N LEU A 570 -36.03 -8.72 14.20
CA LEU A 570 -35.51 -8.11 12.98
C LEU A 570 -34.23 -8.78 12.48
N ALA A 571 -33.30 -9.07 13.38
CA ALA A 571 -32.08 -9.81 13.07
C ALA A 571 -32.41 -11.22 12.54
N ALA A 572 -33.37 -11.91 13.17
CA ALA A 572 -33.85 -13.21 12.71
C ALA A 572 -34.53 -13.13 11.33
N LEU A 573 -35.31 -12.08 11.06
CA LEU A 573 -35.91 -11.82 9.76
C LEU A 573 -34.84 -11.60 8.69
N LEU A 574 -33.83 -10.75 8.93
CA LEU A 574 -32.73 -10.54 7.99
C LEU A 574 -31.93 -11.82 7.75
N LYS A 575 -31.68 -12.62 8.79
CA LYS A 575 -31.01 -13.92 8.65
C LYS A 575 -31.81 -14.89 7.78
N ARG A 576 -33.15 -14.91 7.92
CA ARG A 576 -34.03 -15.70 7.05
C ARG A 576 -33.94 -15.23 5.60
N LEU A 577 -34.06 -13.92 5.37
CA LEU A 577 -33.95 -13.32 4.02
C LEU A 577 -32.58 -13.59 3.40
N ALA A 578 -31.51 -13.58 4.18
CA ALA A 578 -30.16 -13.91 3.73
C ALA A 578 -30.00 -15.37 3.26
N GLY A 579 -30.91 -16.26 3.65
CA GLY A 579 -30.98 -17.63 3.14
C GLY A 579 -31.72 -17.77 1.81
N GLU A 580 -32.49 -16.76 1.38
CA GLU A 580 -33.27 -16.82 0.14
C GLU A 580 -32.38 -16.44 -1.06
N PRO A 581 -32.39 -17.21 -2.17
CA PRO A 581 -31.50 -16.97 -3.31
C PRO A 581 -31.55 -15.54 -3.87
N LYS A 582 -32.75 -14.95 -3.92
CA LYS A 582 -33.00 -13.58 -4.40
C LYS A 582 -32.13 -12.53 -3.68
N TRP A 583 -31.99 -12.66 -2.36
CA TRP A 583 -31.27 -11.69 -1.52
C TRP A 583 -29.84 -12.14 -1.23
N LYS A 584 -29.62 -13.46 -1.12
CA LYS A 584 -28.31 -14.04 -0.85
C LYS A 584 -27.28 -13.56 -1.86
N ASP A 585 -27.60 -13.70 -3.15
CA ASP A 585 -26.65 -13.41 -4.23
C ASP A 585 -26.44 -11.91 -4.48
N THR A 586 -27.32 -11.05 -3.95
CA THR A 586 -27.33 -9.60 -4.22
C THR A 586 -26.86 -8.76 -3.03
N TYR A 587 -27.29 -9.07 -1.81
CA TYR A 587 -27.00 -8.30 -0.58
C TYR A 587 -26.03 -8.99 0.36
N PHE A 588 -26.00 -10.32 0.37
CA PHE A 588 -25.29 -11.11 1.39
C PHE A 588 -24.12 -11.92 0.80
N LYS A 589 -23.57 -11.44 -0.32
CA LYS A 589 -22.29 -11.88 -0.88
C LYS A 589 -21.39 -10.69 -1.13
N SER A 590 -20.13 -10.82 -0.75
CA SER A 590 -19.08 -9.86 -1.08
C SER A 590 -18.84 -9.81 -2.60
N PRO A 591 -18.20 -8.74 -3.12
CA PRO A 591 -17.81 -8.69 -4.53
C PRO A 591 -16.84 -9.82 -4.95
N GLY A 592 -16.15 -10.44 -3.98
CA GLY A 592 -15.29 -11.61 -4.18
C GLY A 592 -16.02 -12.95 -4.08
N GLY A 593 -17.35 -12.96 -3.92
CA GLY A 593 -18.19 -14.16 -3.89
C GLY A 593 -18.32 -14.84 -2.52
N ALA A 594 -17.61 -14.38 -1.49
CA ALA A 594 -17.76 -14.89 -0.13
C ALA A 594 -19.10 -14.46 0.49
N ASP A 595 -19.79 -15.37 1.17
CA ASP A 595 -21.03 -15.08 1.91
C ASP A 595 -20.75 -14.08 3.05
N LEU A 596 -21.56 -13.03 3.14
CA LEU A 596 -21.51 -12.00 4.16
C LEU A 596 -22.73 -12.12 5.08
N PRO A 597 -22.57 -12.27 6.40
CA PRO A 597 -23.70 -12.29 7.30
C PRO A 597 -24.38 -10.91 7.36
N PRO A 598 -25.72 -10.85 7.50
CA PRO A 598 -26.39 -9.59 7.83
C PRO A 598 -25.84 -9.04 9.14
N GLN A 599 -25.66 -7.72 9.19
CA GLN A 599 -25.31 -7.04 10.42
C GLN A 599 -26.57 -6.84 11.26
N ALA A 600 -26.57 -7.37 12.48
CA ALA A 600 -27.70 -7.29 13.40
C ALA A 600 -28.18 -5.83 13.55
N PRO A 601 -29.46 -5.53 13.26
CA PRO A 601 -29.98 -4.18 13.39
C PRO A 601 -29.90 -3.68 14.82
N LYS A 602 -29.57 -2.40 15.00
CA LYS A 602 -29.51 -1.72 16.30
C LYS A 602 -30.39 -0.47 16.24
N LEU A 603 -31.69 -0.67 16.09
CA LEU A 603 -32.65 0.43 16.01
C LEU A 603 -32.85 1.04 17.40
N ALA A 604 -33.15 2.34 17.43
CA ALA A 604 -33.38 3.03 18.70
C ALA A 604 -34.69 2.56 19.33
N VAL A 605 -34.65 2.15 20.60
CA VAL A 605 -35.86 1.80 21.35
C VAL A 605 -36.57 3.09 21.78
N ILE A 606 -37.73 3.36 21.17
CA ILE A 606 -38.53 4.56 21.43
C ILE A 606 -39.98 4.14 21.61
N PRO A 607 -40.46 3.79 22.81
CA PRO A 607 -41.78 3.18 22.98
C PRO A 607 -42.90 4.01 22.34
N MET A 608 -43.57 3.41 21.36
CA MET A 608 -44.71 3.94 20.62
C MET A 608 -45.91 4.12 21.54
N SER A 609 -46.07 3.23 22.52
CA SER A 609 -47.10 3.32 23.57
C SER A 609 -46.95 4.58 24.42
N GLN A 610 -45.74 4.92 24.85
CA GLN A 610 -45.46 6.16 25.60
C GLN A 610 -45.73 7.40 24.75
N MET A 611 -45.33 7.38 23.46
CA MET A 611 -45.64 8.46 22.53
C MET A 611 -47.14 8.65 22.36
N LEU A 612 -47.89 7.55 22.12
CA LEU A 612 -49.34 7.58 21.96
C LEU A 612 -50.02 8.16 23.21
N ASP A 613 -49.64 7.68 24.39
CA ASP A 613 -50.16 8.15 25.67
C ASP A 613 -49.88 9.64 25.90
N ARG A 614 -48.67 10.11 25.57
CA ARG A 614 -48.33 11.54 25.62
C ARG A 614 -49.16 12.36 24.62
N VAL A 615 -49.26 11.89 23.38
CA VAL A 615 -50.06 12.51 22.32
C VAL A 615 -51.52 12.64 22.77
N GLN A 616 -52.13 11.59 23.31
CA GLN A 616 -53.50 11.60 23.83
C GLN A 616 -53.73 12.64 24.94
N ARG A 617 -52.74 12.88 25.79
CA ARG A 617 -52.82 13.94 26.80
C ARG A 617 -52.69 15.33 26.20
N VAL A 618 -51.82 15.50 25.21
CA VAL A 618 -51.40 16.80 24.70
C VAL A 618 -52.34 17.33 23.61
N THR A 619 -52.84 16.49 22.70
CA THR A 619 -53.66 16.93 21.57
C THR A 619 -54.92 17.71 21.94
N PRO A 620 -55.67 17.38 23.01
CA PRO A 620 -56.87 18.14 23.38
C PRO A 620 -56.56 19.61 23.73
N ALA A 621 -55.31 19.92 24.10
CA ALA A 621 -54.89 21.27 24.46
C ALA A 621 -54.78 22.25 23.28
N TYR A 622 -54.98 21.79 22.05
CA TYR A 622 -54.74 22.58 20.85
C TYR A 622 -56.01 22.75 20.01
N PRO A 623 -56.47 23.99 19.74
CA PRO A 623 -57.68 24.24 18.96
C PRO A 623 -57.67 23.59 17.57
N ALA A 624 -56.50 23.48 16.93
CA ALA A 624 -56.37 22.84 15.62
C ALA A 624 -56.71 21.33 15.63
N LEU A 625 -56.79 20.71 16.81
CA LEU A 625 -57.11 19.30 17.03
C LEU A 625 -58.47 19.12 17.74
N ASP A 626 -59.28 20.18 17.80
CA ASP A 626 -60.65 20.10 18.30
C ASP A 626 -61.48 19.11 17.48
N GLY A 627 -62.34 18.36 18.17
CA GLY A 627 -63.11 17.28 17.54
C GLY A 627 -62.29 16.03 17.19
N VAL A 628 -61.02 15.91 17.62
CA VAL A 628 -60.14 14.76 17.33
C VAL A 628 -59.70 14.07 18.63
N GLN A 629 -60.09 12.80 18.79
CA GLN A 629 -59.59 11.93 19.86
C GLN A 629 -58.75 10.80 19.28
N ILE A 630 -57.43 10.89 19.46
CA ILE A 630 -56.48 9.86 19.03
C ILE A 630 -56.63 8.61 19.90
N VAL A 631 -56.76 7.44 19.29
CA VAL A 631 -56.96 6.16 20.00
C VAL A 631 -55.86 5.14 19.74
N ALA A 632 -55.22 5.20 18.57
CA ALA A 632 -54.13 4.30 18.23
C ALA A 632 -53.15 4.99 17.27
N VAL A 633 -51.96 4.41 17.14
CA VAL A 633 -50.94 4.85 16.20
C VAL A 633 -50.26 3.64 15.56
N LYS A 634 -49.94 3.72 14.28
CA LYS A 634 -49.21 2.66 13.55
C LYS A 634 -48.45 3.23 12.37
N TYR A 635 -47.61 2.40 11.75
CA TYR A 635 -47.01 2.73 10.45
C TYR A 635 -47.78 2.06 9.32
N ASP A 636 -47.90 2.74 8.18
CA ASP A 636 -48.32 2.10 6.93
C ASP A 636 -47.12 1.56 6.11
N ASP A 637 -47.40 0.96 4.97
CA ASP A 637 -46.42 0.40 4.03
C ASP A 637 -45.48 1.46 3.41
N THR A 638 -45.86 2.73 3.48
CA THR A 638 -45.03 3.87 3.08
C THR A 638 -44.23 4.48 4.23
N ALA A 639 -44.28 3.82 5.39
CA ALA A 639 -43.72 4.25 6.67
C ALA A 639 -44.29 5.59 7.18
N ALA A 640 -45.51 5.96 6.78
CA ALA A 640 -46.22 7.09 7.36
C ALA A 640 -46.73 6.76 8.77
N LEU A 641 -46.58 7.70 9.70
CA LEU A 641 -47.12 7.58 11.05
C LEU A 641 -48.61 7.94 11.02
N VAL A 642 -49.46 6.91 11.12
CA VAL A 642 -50.92 7.02 11.04
C VAL A 642 -51.49 6.99 12.45
N PHE A 643 -52.06 8.10 12.88
CA PHE A 643 -52.87 8.20 14.08
C PHE A 643 -54.32 7.89 13.74
N GLU A 644 -54.84 6.82 14.32
CA GLU A 644 -56.27 6.51 14.24
C GLU A 644 -57.01 7.33 15.29
N ALA A 645 -58.04 8.05 14.86
CA ALA A 645 -58.78 8.96 15.71
C ALA A 645 -60.29 8.80 15.54
N ARG A 646 -61.02 8.95 16.64
CA ARG A 646 -62.45 9.26 16.63
C ARG A 646 -62.58 10.74 16.32
N THR A 647 -63.41 11.08 15.34
CA THR A 647 -63.55 12.46 14.86
C THR A 647 -65.01 12.88 14.87
N VAL A 648 -65.27 14.13 15.26
CA VAL A 648 -66.57 14.80 15.13
C VAL A 648 -66.44 15.83 14.01
N GLY A 649 -67.28 15.70 12.98
CA GLY A 649 -67.16 16.52 11.76
C GLY A 649 -65.90 16.22 10.94
N THR A 650 -65.48 17.21 10.14
CA THR A 650 -64.26 17.13 9.32
C THR A 650 -63.03 17.55 10.14
N VAL A 651 -61.96 16.76 10.07
CA VAL A 651 -60.67 17.13 10.69
C VAL A 651 -60.19 18.47 10.15
N ALA A 652 -59.88 19.41 11.03
CA ALA A 652 -59.45 20.75 10.63
C ALA A 652 -58.19 20.70 9.74
N PRO A 653 -58.07 21.56 8.71
CA PRO A 653 -56.92 21.56 7.79
C PRO A 653 -55.54 21.69 8.49
N GLY A 654 -55.49 22.35 9.65
CA GLY A 654 -54.26 22.53 10.44
C GLY A 654 -53.92 21.38 11.42
N ALA A 655 -54.81 20.41 11.61
CA ALA A 655 -54.64 19.36 12.63
C ALA A 655 -53.38 18.51 12.42
N VAL A 656 -53.18 18.03 11.19
CA VAL A 656 -52.02 17.20 10.82
C VAL A 656 -50.73 18.00 10.95
N ALA A 657 -50.71 19.25 10.45
CA ALA A 657 -49.56 20.13 10.54
C ALA A 657 -49.19 20.39 12.01
N LYS A 658 -50.18 20.63 12.88
CA LYS A 658 -49.95 20.84 14.30
C LYS A 658 -49.42 19.61 15.01
N LEU A 659 -49.99 18.44 14.76
CA LEU A 659 -49.49 17.18 15.34
C LEU A 659 -48.06 16.87 14.88
N THR A 660 -47.77 17.11 13.60
CA THR A 660 -46.43 16.96 13.03
C THR A 660 -45.42 17.91 13.72
N ASP A 661 -45.78 19.18 13.88
CA ASP A 661 -44.96 20.18 14.58
C ASP A 661 -44.64 19.75 16.01
N LEU A 662 -45.64 19.26 16.75
CA LEU A 662 -45.46 18.76 18.11
C LEU A 662 -44.48 17.58 18.17
N LEU A 663 -44.60 16.60 17.27
CA LEU A 663 -43.73 15.43 17.21
C LEU A 663 -42.29 15.80 16.83
N ILE A 664 -42.11 16.65 15.82
CA ILE A 664 -40.77 17.05 15.34
C ILE A 664 -40.03 17.91 16.37
N LYS A 665 -40.74 18.73 17.15
CA LYS A 665 -40.14 19.52 18.25
C LYS A 665 -39.71 18.68 19.44
N HIS A 666 -40.20 17.43 19.57
CA HIS A 666 -39.84 16.56 20.67
C HIS A 666 -38.49 15.85 20.41
N PRO A 667 -37.49 15.95 21.31
CA PRO A 667 -36.16 15.35 21.08
C PRO A 667 -36.19 13.85 20.76
N LEU A 668 -37.03 13.10 21.48
CA LEU A 668 -37.21 11.66 21.28
C LEU A 668 -38.15 11.31 20.11
N TYR A 669 -39.41 11.77 20.14
CA TYR A 669 -40.42 11.43 19.13
C TYR A 669 -40.18 12.02 17.73
N ALA A 670 -39.28 12.99 17.57
CA ALA A 670 -38.84 13.40 16.24
C ALA A 670 -38.21 12.26 15.44
N ARG A 671 -37.67 11.23 16.12
CA ARG A 671 -37.16 9.99 15.50
C ARG A 671 -38.26 9.03 15.03
N ARG A 672 -39.51 9.26 15.45
CA ARG A 672 -40.70 8.50 15.02
C ARG A 672 -41.36 9.08 13.76
N VAL A 673 -40.86 10.22 13.28
CA VAL A 673 -41.35 10.88 12.08
C VAL A 673 -40.22 10.92 11.06
N ILE A 674 -40.48 10.42 9.85
CA ILE A 674 -39.53 10.54 8.74
C ILE A 674 -39.27 12.02 8.49
N ARG A 675 -38.00 12.43 8.58
CA ARG A 675 -37.61 13.85 8.54
C ARG A 675 -37.78 14.45 7.14
N PRO A 676 -37.99 15.78 7.03
CA PRO A 676 -38.04 16.52 5.76
C PRO A 676 -36.90 16.21 4.79
N GLU A 677 -35.68 16.02 5.33
CA GLU A 677 -34.46 15.68 4.57
C GLU A 677 -34.53 14.31 3.88
N GLN A 678 -35.47 13.46 4.30
CA GLN A 678 -35.72 12.11 3.78
C GLN A 678 -37.05 12.06 2.99
N GLY A 679 -37.72 13.20 2.83
CA GLY A 679 -39.06 13.35 2.23
C GLY A 679 -40.00 14.18 3.10
N ALA A 680 -41.16 14.61 2.57
CA ALA A 680 -42.14 15.36 3.37
C ALA A 680 -42.57 14.54 4.62
N PRO A 681 -42.64 15.14 5.83
CA PRO A 681 -43.08 14.44 7.03
C PRO A 681 -44.43 13.76 6.79
N LYS A 682 -44.45 12.43 6.92
CA LYS A 682 -45.63 11.62 6.63
C LYS A 682 -46.39 11.32 7.92
N VAL A 683 -47.07 12.32 8.47
CA VAL A 683 -48.03 12.11 9.58
C VAL A 683 -49.44 12.19 9.01
N ARG A 684 -50.32 11.28 9.43
CA ARG A 684 -51.72 11.26 9.00
C ARG A 684 -52.64 11.05 10.19
N ILE A 685 -53.80 11.70 10.15
CA ILE A 685 -54.92 11.40 11.04
C ILE A 685 -55.94 10.64 10.21
N LYS A 686 -56.17 9.37 10.55
CA LYS A 686 -57.18 8.52 9.93
C LYS A 686 -58.40 8.48 10.84
N SER A 687 -59.53 9.01 10.37
CA SER A 687 -60.80 8.81 11.07
C SER A 687 -61.18 7.34 11.02
N ILE A 688 -61.50 6.76 12.18
CA ILE A 688 -62.06 5.41 12.29
C ILE A 688 -63.58 5.43 12.53
N GLY A 689 -64.20 6.61 12.39
CA GLY A 689 -65.57 6.86 12.81
C GLY A 689 -65.68 7.08 14.32
N GLY A 690 -66.53 8.03 14.72
CA GLY A 690 -67.02 8.11 16.11
C GLY A 690 -68.22 7.16 16.30
N PRO A 691 -68.67 6.93 17.55
CA PRO A 691 -70.03 6.44 17.75
C PRO A 691 -70.99 7.35 16.95
N LYS A 692 -71.81 6.77 16.07
CA LYS A 692 -72.86 7.53 15.36
C LYS A 692 -73.82 8.08 16.43
N ALA A 693 -73.60 9.32 16.86
CA ALA A 693 -74.69 10.09 17.46
C ALA A 693 -75.67 10.37 16.32
N ALA A 694 -76.88 9.84 16.43
CA ALA A 694 -77.96 10.23 15.52
C ALA A 694 -78.27 11.71 15.80
N ASP A 695 -78.18 12.54 14.76
CA ASP A 695 -78.48 13.99 14.74
C ASP A 695 -77.79 14.85 15.80
N ASP A 696 -76.84 15.68 15.36
CA ASP A 696 -76.41 17.03 15.80
C ASP A 696 -76.26 17.36 17.31
N GLN A 697 -76.56 16.41 18.18
CA GLN A 697 -76.51 16.44 19.63
C GLN A 697 -76.29 15.00 20.05
N VAL A 698 -75.27 14.74 20.86
CA VAL A 698 -75.32 13.56 21.73
C VAL A 698 -76.62 13.74 22.53
N ALA A 699 -77.70 13.02 22.19
CA ALA A 699 -79.11 13.38 22.48
C ALA A 699 -79.49 13.62 23.96
N ASN A 700 -78.53 13.47 24.88
CA ASN A 700 -78.67 13.73 26.32
C ASN A 700 -77.45 14.48 26.93
N PHE A 701 -76.60 15.10 26.12
CA PHE A 701 -75.44 15.83 26.63
C PHE A 701 -75.88 17.18 27.18
N SER A 702 -75.93 17.28 28.51
CA SER A 702 -76.13 18.55 29.22
C SER A 702 -75.03 18.76 30.25
N LEU A 703 -74.60 20.00 30.41
CA LEU A 703 -73.62 20.40 31.44
C LEU A 703 -74.11 20.05 32.84
N ALA A 704 -75.42 20.14 33.09
CA ALA A 704 -76.04 19.77 34.37
C ALA A 704 -75.95 18.26 34.64
N THR A 705 -76.12 17.42 33.61
CA THR A 705 -75.91 15.97 33.72
C THR A 705 -74.46 15.65 34.06
N GLY A 706 -73.51 16.28 33.36
CA GLY A 706 -72.09 16.15 33.65
C GLY A 706 -71.76 16.53 35.09
N ALA A 707 -72.26 17.69 35.54
CA ALA A 707 -72.07 18.16 36.90
C ALA A 707 -72.54 17.13 37.95
N LYS A 708 -73.75 16.59 37.77
CA LYS A 708 -74.33 15.56 38.63
C LYS A 708 -73.56 14.23 38.61
N LEU A 709 -73.05 13.81 37.45
CA LEU A 709 -72.25 12.59 37.33
C LEU A 709 -70.93 12.72 38.08
N LEU A 710 -70.23 13.85 37.95
CA LEU A 710 -69.01 14.12 38.70
C LEU A 710 -69.26 14.16 40.21
N ALA A 711 -70.34 14.82 40.67
CA ALA A 711 -70.66 14.88 42.10
C ALA A 711 -70.93 13.50 42.73
N LYS A 712 -71.30 12.51 41.92
CA LYS A 712 -71.53 11.12 42.35
C LYS A 712 -70.35 10.18 42.07
N ALA A 713 -69.28 10.64 41.42
CA ALA A 713 -68.21 9.78 40.94
C ALA A 713 -67.47 9.02 42.07
N ASP A 714 -67.46 9.55 43.29
CA ASP A 714 -66.90 8.86 44.47
C ASP A 714 -67.78 7.73 45.02
N ALA A 715 -69.05 7.66 44.62
CA ALA A 715 -69.99 6.69 45.17
C ALA A 715 -69.70 5.25 44.71
N SER A 716 -69.18 5.07 43.50
CA SER A 716 -68.82 3.75 42.96
C SER A 716 -67.86 3.83 41.76
N ALA A 717 -67.18 2.72 41.46
CA ALA A 717 -66.37 2.60 40.24
C ALA A 717 -67.20 2.78 38.96
N ALA A 718 -68.49 2.40 38.98
CA ALA A 718 -69.41 2.59 37.86
C ALA A 718 -69.75 4.07 37.65
N ASP A 719 -69.99 4.83 38.73
CA ASP A 719 -70.24 6.28 38.67
C ASP A 719 -69.00 7.04 38.20
N LYS A 720 -67.82 6.67 38.69
CA LYS A 720 -66.53 7.21 38.20
C LYS A 720 -66.33 6.96 36.70
N ALA A 721 -66.66 5.76 36.22
CA ALA A 721 -66.59 5.42 34.80
C ALA A 721 -67.62 6.19 33.96
N ALA A 722 -68.85 6.37 34.46
CA ALA A 722 -69.88 7.17 33.80
C ALA A 722 -69.50 8.66 33.69
N ALA A 723 -68.93 9.22 34.76
CA ALA A 723 -68.40 10.58 34.75
C ALA A 723 -67.26 10.73 33.74
N LYS A 724 -66.32 9.76 33.68
CA LYS A 724 -65.23 9.76 32.69
C LYS A 724 -65.75 9.68 31.25
N ALA A 725 -66.71 8.80 31.00
CA ALA A 725 -67.31 8.64 29.68
C ALA A 725 -68.02 9.93 29.23
N TRP A 726 -68.69 10.62 30.15
CA TRP A 726 -69.30 11.92 29.87
C TRP A 726 -68.24 12.99 29.54
N VAL A 727 -67.16 13.08 30.34
CA VAL A 727 -66.05 14.01 30.08
C VAL A 727 -65.42 13.74 28.71
N ASP A 728 -65.11 12.49 28.40
CA ASP A 728 -64.52 12.13 27.10
C ASP A 728 -65.44 12.46 25.92
N ALA A 729 -66.74 12.19 26.06
CA ALA A 729 -67.73 12.57 25.06
C ALA A 729 -67.83 14.11 24.93
N GLY A 730 -67.76 14.83 26.04
CA GLY A 730 -67.78 16.29 26.08
C GLY A 730 -66.58 16.90 25.39
N LEU A 731 -65.37 16.47 25.75
CA LEU A 731 -64.13 16.96 25.15
C LEU A 731 -64.04 16.67 23.65
N LEU A 732 -64.68 15.59 23.18
CA LEU A 732 -64.72 15.24 21.77
C LEU A 732 -65.79 16.03 20.98
N ASN A 733 -67.02 16.18 21.51
CA ASN A 733 -68.14 16.76 20.76
C ASN A 733 -68.35 18.25 21.01
N TYR A 734 -67.90 18.76 22.16
CA TYR A 734 -68.13 20.12 22.64
C TYR A 734 -66.80 20.76 23.11
N SER A 735 -65.73 20.57 22.34
CA SER A 735 -64.39 21.10 22.63
C SER A 735 -64.31 22.63 22.63
N ASN A 736 -65.34 23.31 22.11
CA ASN A 736 -65.50 24.76 22.12
C ASN A 736 -66.23 25.29 23.38
N GLU A 737 -66.69 24.43 24.29
CA GLU A 737 -67.39 24.83 25.52
C GLU A 737 -66.47 24.79 26.75
N SER A 738 -66.13 25.97 27.27
CA SER A 738 -65.27 26.15 28.46
C SER A 738 -65.76 25.39 29.70
N ALA A 739 -67.08 25.27 29.88
CA ALA A 739 -67.68 24.54 30.98
C ALA A 739 -67.30 23.04 30.96
N VAL A 740 -67.19 22.44 29.77
CA VAL A 740 -66.78 21.04 29.61
C VAL A 740 -65.33 20.85 30.05
N TRP A 741 -64.45 21.76 29.65
CA TRP A 741 -63.04 21.76 30.08
C TRP A 741 -62.89 21.96 31.58
N PHE A 742 -63.67 22.85 32.18
CA PHE A 742 -63.65 23.06 33.63
C PHE A 742 -64.13 21.81 34.40
N LEU A 743 -65.17 21.14 33.91
CA LEU A 743 -65.61 19.86 34.48
C LEU A 743 -64.57 18.76 34.28
N SER A 744 -63.87 18.73 33.14
CA SER A 744 -62.72 17.82 32.94
C SER A 744 -61.60 18.11 33.94
N ALA A 745 -61.26 19.39 34.17
CA ALA A 745 -60.28 19.79 35.16
C ALA A 745 -60.68 19.33 36.57
N GLN A 746 -61.96 19.52 36.94
CA GLN A 746 -62.52 19.03 38.21
C GLN A 746 -62.46 17.51 38.34
N TYR A 747 -62.81 16.78 37.27
CA TYR A 747 -62.70 15.33 37.23
C TYR A 747 -61.25 14.88 37.45
N ASN A 748 -60.29 15.46 36.72
CA ASN A 748 -58.88 15.11 36.86
C ASN A 748 -58.36 15.48 38.25
N PHE A 749 -58.75 16.63 38.80
CA PHE A 749 -58.33 17.09 40.12
C PHE A 749 -58.74 16.12 41.24
N LEU A 750 -60.00 15.65 41.20
CA LEU A 750 -60.56 14.75 42.21
C LEU A 750 -60.23 13.28 41.96
N TYR A 751 -60.31 12.84 40.71
CA TYR A 751 -60.44 11.43 40.32
C TYR A 751 -59.39 10.95 39.32
N GLY A 752 -58.48 11.84 38.90
CA GLY A 752 -57.41 11.53 37.97
C GLY A 752 -56.40 10.51 38.49
N ASP A 753 -55.32 10.33 37.74
CA ASP A 753 -54.26 9.36 38.01
C ASP A 753 -53.70 9.46 39.44
N GLU A 754 -53.21 8.34 39.98
CA GLU A 754 -52.54 8.27 41.29
C GLU A 754 -51.22 9.06 41.28
N ASP A 755 -50.59 9.21 40.10
CA ASP A 755 -49.46 10.14 39.94
C ASP A 755 -49.94 11.59 39.99
N LYS A 756 -49.67 12.23 41.14
CA LYS A 756 -49.95 13.65 41.39
C LYS A 756 -49.43 14.56 40.26
N THR A 757 -48.28 14.25 39.65
CA THR A 757 -47.68 15.07 38.59
C THR A 757 -48.52 15.02 37.33
N ARG A 758 -48.84 13.81 36.87
CA ARG A 758 -49.69 13.59 35.68
C ARG A 758 -51.10 14.14 35.88
N ARG A 759 -51.64 14.00 37.09
CA ARG A 759 -52.93 14.57 37.47
C ARG A 759 -52.94 16.09 37.34
N LEU A 760 -51.98 16.78 37.97
CA LEU A 760 -51.89 18.24 37.92
C LEU A 760 -51.62 18.76 36.50
N GLU A 761 -50.86 18.02 35.70
CA GLU A 761 -50.64 18.35 34.30
C GLU A 761 -51.95 18.36 33.49
N LEU A 762 -52.82 17.35 33.66
CA LEU A 762 -54.12 17.30 33.00
C LEU A 762 -55.07 18.40 33.48
N VAL A 763 -55.06 18.69 34.79
CA VAL A 763 -55.82 19.82 35.36
C VAL A 763 -55.37 21.14 34.73
N ARG A 764 -54.07 21.41 34.68
CA ARG A 764 -53.52 22.64 34.08
C ARG A 764 -53.82 22.74 32.59
N ARG A 765 -53.68 21.63 31.84
CA ARG A 765 -54.08 21.56 30.43
C ARG A 765 -55.52 22.03 30.24
N ASP A 766 -56.44 21.47 31.02
CA ASP A 766 -57.86 21.73 30.90
C ASP A 766 -58.19 23.17 31.29
N LEU A 767 -57.58 23.70 32.36
CA LEU A 767 -57.73 25.09 32.78
C LEU A 767 -57.15 26.09 31.76
N TYR A 768 -56.01 25.78 31.12
CA TYR A 768 -55.50 26.59 30.01
C TYR A 768 -56.50 26.67 28.85
N ARG A 769 -57.21 25.58 28.55
CA ARG A 769 -58.29 25.60 27.55
C ARG A 769 -59.51 26.39 28.00
N VAL A 770 -59.87 26.34 29.29
CA VAL A 770 -60.90 27.24 29.85
C VAL A 770 -60.52 28.70 29.59
N ILE A 771 -59.29 29.08 29.93
CA ILE A 771 -58.79 30.45 29.79
C ILE A 771 -58.74 30.88 28.32
N ASP A 772 -58.27 30.02 27.42
CA ASP A 772 -58.24 30.27 25.97
C ASP A 772 -59.64 30.51 25.39
N LEU A 773 -60.63 29.73 25.81
CA LEU A 773 -62.02 29.87 25.36
C LEU A 773 -62.76 31.06 25.98
N GLU A 774 -62.41 31.45 27.22
CA GLU A 774 -62.98 32.61 27.90
C GLU A 774 -62.27 33.94 27.58
N GLY A 775 -61.01 33.86 27.12
CA GLY A 775 -60.08 34.97 26.97
C GLY A 775 -60.49 36.06 25.95
N PRO A 776 -61.08 35.73 24.79
CA PRO A 776 -61.55 36.75 23.85
C PRO A 776 -62.74 37.51 24.43
N LEU A 777 -62.50 38.66 25.04
CA LEU A 777 -63.53 39.56 25.58
C LEU A 777 -64.53 40.07 24.52
N ALA A 778 -64.18 39.97 23.23
CA ALA A 778 -64.94 40.53 22.11
C ALA A 778 -65.95 39.56 21.44
N PHE A 779 -66.04 38.29 21.86
CA PHE A 779 -66.92 37.30 21.19
C PHE A 779 -67.78 36.51 22.19
N ASN A 780 -67.52 35.21 22.39
CA ASN A 780 -68.31 34.31 23.24
C ASN A 780 -67.78 34.21 24.68
N GLY A 781 -66.67 34.89 25.03
CA GLY A 781 -65.98 34.74 26.32
C GLY A 781 -66.84 34.96 27.57
N PRO A 782 -67.62 36.06 27.67
CA PRO A 782 -68.52 36.28 28.82
C PRO A 782 -69.62 35.22 28.96
N ALA A 783 -70.17 34.74 27.82
CA ALA A 783 -71.20 33.71 27.83
C ALA A 783 -70.63 32.33 28.18
N GLN A 784 -69.43 32.00 27.69
CA GLN A 784 -68.64 30.83 28.08
C GLN A 784 -68.40 30.80 29.59
N ARG A 785 -67.90 31.91 30.15
CA ARG A 785 -67.67 32.06 31.60
C ARG A 785 -68.95 31.89 32.42
N ARG A 786 -70.07 32.48 31.97
CA ARG A 786 -71.37 32.30 32.62
C ARG A 786 -71.79 30.82 32.62
N ARG A 787 -71.70 30.13 31.48
CA ARG A 787 -72.02 28.69 31.38
C ARG A 787 -71.12 27.84 32.29
N ARG A 788 -69.83 28.17 32.39
CA ARG A 788 -68.91 27.51 33.34
C ARG A 788 -69.37 27.68 34.78
N TYR A 789 -69.69 28.90 35.21
CA TYR A 789 -70.17 29.14 36.58
C TYR A 789 -71.50 28.44 36.87
N GLU A 790 -72.43 28.43 35.90
CA GLU A 790 -73.70 27.72 36.02
C GLU A 790 -73.52 26.20 36.15
N ALA A 791 -72.55 25.61 35.44
CA ALA A 791 -72.19 24.20 35.57
C ALA A 791 -71.43 23.91 36.88
N ALA A 792 -70.60 24.85 37.34
CA ALA A 792 -69.77 24.70 38.53
C ALA A 792 -70.53 24.91 39.86
N LYS A 793 -71.71 25.54 39.83
CA LYS A 793 -72.47 25.93 41.04
C LYS A 793 -72.83 24.75 41.95
N ASP A 794 -72.99 23.57 41.37
CA ASP A 794 -73.36 22.33 42.07
C ASP A 794 -72.15 21.68 42.79
N PHE A 795 -70.94 22.16 42.51
CA PHE A 795 -69.72 21.81 43.23
C PHE A 795 -69.42 22.93 44.23
N GLN A 796 -69.50 22.66 45.52
CA GLN A 796 -69.17 23.62 46.58
C GLN A 796 -68.16 22.98 47.53
N GLY A 797 -67.37 23.79 48.25
CA GLY A 797 -66.41 23.30 49.25
C GLY A 797 -64.94 23.42 48.83
N ALA A 798 -64.06 22.84 49.65
CA ALA A 798 -62.60 23.05 49.57
C ALA A 798 -62.00 22.73 48.20
N ALA A 799 -62.38 21.60 47.59
CA ALA A 799 -61.85 21.18 46.29
C ALA A 799 -62.16 22.16 45.15
N ARG A 800 -63.32 22.83 45.17
CA ARG A 800 -63.63 23.87 44.18
C ARG A 800 -62.78 25.12 44.41
N ASN A 801 -62.61 25.53 45.66
CA ASN A 801 -61.78 26.70 45.99
C ASN A 801 -60.33 26.48 45.56
N GLU A 802 -59.81 25.27 45.75
CA GLU A 802 -58.47 24.87 45.29
C GLU A 802 -58.36 24.85 43.76
N LEU A 803 -59.36 24.32 43.05
CA LEU A 803 -59.36 24.33 41.59
C LEU A 803 -59.48 25.76 41.00
N GLU A 804 -60.30 26.62 41.60
CA GLU A 804 -60.39 28.04 41.19
C GLU A 804 -59.09 28.79 41.50
N ALA A 805 -58.41 28.48 42.60
CA ALA A 805 -57.07 29.01 42.88
C ALA A 805 -56.06 28.59 41.79
N LEU A 806 -56.06 27.30 41.41
CA LEU A 806 -55.25 26.81 40.28
C LEU A 806 -55.62 27.47 38.95
N CYS A 807 -56.91 27.75 38.73
CA CYS A 807 -57.38 28.47 37.54
C CYS A 807 -56.82 29.90 37.49
N LEU A 808 -56.79 30.61 38.62
CA LEU A 808 -56.20 31.94 38.73
C LEU A 808 -54.68 31.93 38.51
N GLU A 809 -53.97 30.92 39.03
CA GLU A 809 -52.55 30.71 38.73
C GLU A 809 -52.34 30.50 37.23
N CYS A 810 -53.11 29.59 36.63
CA CYS A 810 -53.04 29.29 35.21
C CYS A 810 -53.34 30.54 34.35
N TYR A 811 -54.27 31.39 34.78
CA TYR A 811 -54.59 32.64 34.09
C TYR A 811 -53.41 33.62 34.09
N ARG A 812 -52.67 33.69 35.20
CA ARG A 812 -51.43 34.49 35.27
C ARG A 812 -50.38 33.94 34.32
N ASP A 813 -50.15 32.62 34.35
CA ASP A 813 -49.20 31.96 33.44
C ASP A 813 -49.49 32.29 31.98
N VAL A 814 -50.75 32.12 31.53
CA VAL A 814 -51.16 32.40 30.16
C VAL A 814 -50.98 33.88 29.81
N LYS A 815 -51.31 34.78 30.73
CA LYS A 815 -51.09 36.23 30.55
C LYS A 815 -49.61 36.57 30.41
N ASP A 816 -48.75 35.85 31.11
CA ASP A 816 -47.29 36.00 31.06
C ASP A 816 -46.66 35.25 29.86
N GLY A 817 -47.48 34.68 28.98
CA GLY A 817 -47.06 34.07 27.71
C GLY A 817 -46.84 32.56 27.77
N ALA A 818 -47.23 31.89 28.85
CA ALA A 818 -47.17 30.43 28.94
C ALA A 818 -47.95 29.78 27.79
N GLN A 819 -47.38 28.69 27.27
CA GLN A 819 -47.95 27.93 26.17
C GLN A 819 -48.71 26.72 26.69
N PRO A 820 -49.64 26.16 25.91
CA PRO A 820 -50.25 24.87 26.21
C PRO A 820 -49.20 23.78 26.45
N ILE A 821 -49.59 22.75 27.23
CA ILE A 821 -48.79 21.54 27.41
C ILE A 821 -48.22 21.05 26.07
N THR A 822 -46.94 20.66 26.05
CA THR A 822 -46.27 20.14 24.85
C THR A 822 -45.98 18.64 25.01
N LEU A 823 -45.49 17.98 23.95
CA LEU A 823 -45.05 16.59 24.08
C LEU A 823 -43.88 16.43 25.06
N ALA A 824 -43.07 17.46 25.29
CA ALA A 824 -41.98 17.38 26.26
C ALA A 824 -42.57 17.26 27.67
N GLU A 825 -42.02 16.36 28.48
CA GLU A 825 -42.42 16.25 29.87
C GLU A 825 -42.10 17.56 30.62
N PRO A 826 -42.96 17.96 31.58
CA PRO A 826 -42.63 19.07 32.45
C PRO A 826 -41.31 18.74 33.16
N LYS A 827 -40.37 19.69 33.13
CA LYS A 827 -39.12 19.54 33.90
C LYS A 827 -39.53 19.32 35.35
N LYS A 828 -39.08 18.22 35.97
CA LYS A 828 -39.21 18.06 37.41
C LYS A 828 -38.50 19.25 38.04
N ASP A 829 -39.26 20.11 38.72
CA ASP A 829 -38.68 21.17 39.53
C ASP A 829 -37.70 20.49 40.51
N LYS A 830 -36.43 20.88 40.41
CA LYS A 830 -35.34 20.29 41.20
C LYS A 830 -35.37 20.76 42.63
#